data_AF-A0A2N1QHP1-F1
#
_entry.id   AF-A0A2N1QHP1-F1
#
_cell.length_a   1.000
_cell.length_b   1.000
_cell.length_c   1.000
_cell.angle_alpha   90.00
_cell.angle_beta   90.00
_cell.angle_gamma   90.00
#
_symmetry.space_group_name_H-M   'P 1'
#
loop_
_entity.id
_entity.type
_entity.pdbx_description
1 polymer ?
#
loop_
_entity_poly.entity_id
_entity_poly.type
_entity_poly.pdbx_seq_one_letter_code
_entity_poly.pdbx_strand_id
1 'polypeptide(L)'
;MMRIVFRKTLIAFLMTLVGISVLGCKEKTTLITGTNGAVLPQLTQPDKIFYQGETFDVTYGDLYEEFKANDGINQLLFMADSNLLATYLSAVTQDEIDEKIKLLKYGTIDDEKISEFTAEELEELETNYQQNMLLLGYSDDESVYVRMVVAKENYAIDAMTNELNKDETWYVGESTIANYYTKSYFTDLSAIKIRFYGETDAKNALKDLNLVSYEGTLRRYTGTKPIYEVSSDGFNDTNTQVLTKDDLIIAFLEIYNYVYGDFKPEIPTNTSVASLLTKDELKLNYKDLNAAQVEMAKYVFSTMASYEEAVLGTNTSLFYTYKPVPYAGENDNAYYMILKLDGNNKESLTAFDATTMDLASIIGQEVYDDIEERMIQSNLGDSGFVSNRIAELRKEKNFVIYDYYLGIDYQSVDTEFESNPAGDDLMVATFDGGTITADDLLTFALNKNGSLYILYASQLAYVMDRYYQEVYCFGETTCEFDLSKSDSTKLTDHAKTLAELKTSFESSYYVYYYTFEEYIYLAYGAKSEADMIGKYYVKSTLQPYVIYSEIIKNNWELLSDYLYDLITDYYDNYFSIKVEYLMIYVDRDESGTPDDYEEFIAELTDQAAYDTLVGQFETTIRDYLAIDGNTYATLISAYNKARRDDATWGQFKQYGFYLVTENLKELTYLTTVDVYEEALVDGFAAAYQEYSLEANKTKSSHYYSELVETSSGLYLLLNTKGTNFEKPSAKFEMTYDAQNNPNYSIGIDNPNDKPSIEQLKLYSEKRFYEVVYGTDSTVEETYDIVVPDIPTSVSTAIEAYFTKLHDSMYVVGFLNIIIADDLQTGNFVNQNAAYCAISDADMKAQIAAIRELYFSQVFSAVDTLD
;
A
#
# COMPACT_ATOMS: atom_id res chain seq x y z
N MET A 1 11.16 8.85 3.71
CA MET A 1 10.80 7.42 3.49
C MET A 1 9.46 6.99 4.10
N MET A 2 8.50 7.91 4.31
CA MET A 2 7.08 7.63 4.61
C MET A 2 6.22 8.49 3.67
N ARG A 3 6.47 8.37 2.37
CA ARG A 3 5.62 8.95 1.33
C ARG A 3 5.20 7.77 0.44
N ILE A 4 3.92 7.73 0.07
CA ILE A 4 3.32 6.75 -0.85
C ILE A 4 3.04 5.34 -0.25
N VAL A 5 2.41 5.25 0.92
CA VAL A 5 1.68 4.02 1.34
C VAL A 5 0.19 4.27 1.57
N PHE A 6 -0.28 5.50 1.38
CA PHE A 6 -1.71 5.79 1.47
C PHE A 6 -2.44 5.40 0.17
N ARG A 7 -3.34 4.41 0.30
CA ARG A 7 -4.47 4.10 -0.61
C ARG A 7 -4.21 3.20 -1.84
N LYS A 8 -3.50 2.08 -1.69
CA LYS A 8 -3.68 0.91 -2.59
C LYS A 8 -4.92 0.04 -2.24
N THR A 9 -5.79 0.49 -1.33
CA THR A 9 -6.74 -0.40 -0.61
C THR A 9 -8.21 -0.33 -1.03
N LEU A 10 -8.59 0.28 -2.15
CA LEU A 10 -10.03 0.35 -2.50
C LEU A 10 -10.51 -0.70 -3.53
N ILE A 11 -9.64 -1.25 -4.39
CA ILE A 11 -10.11 -2.05 -5.55
C ILE A 11 -9.55 -3.48 -5.59
N ALA A 12 -8.56 -3.82 -4.74
CA ALA A 12 -8.09 -5.20 -4.62
C ALA A 12 -9.18 -6.19 -4.13
N PHE A 13 -10.26 -5.69 -3.51
CA PHE A 13 -11.40 -6.52 -3.08
C PHE A 13 -12.36 -6.92 -4.23
N LEU A 14 -12.27 -6.29 -5.39
CA LEU A 14 -13.08 -6.62 -6.58
C LEU A 14 -12.45 -7.73 -7.45
N MET A 15 -11.22 -8.19 -7.15
CA MET A 15 -10.49 -9.13 -8.01
C MET A 15 -10.69 -10.62 -7.70
N THR A 16 -11.41 -10.97 -6.63
CA THR A 16 -11.91 -12.35 -6.39
C THR A 16 -13.40 -12.43 -6.68
N LEU A 17 -13.81 -12.10 -7.90
CA LEU A 17 -15.21 -12.26 -8.32
C LEU A 17 -15.43 -13.58 -9.05
N VAL A 18 -16.41 -14.32 -8.56
CA VAL A 18 -16.86 -15.57 -9.13
C VAL A 18 -18.05 -15.27 -10.02
N GLY A 19 -17.87 -15.36 -11.34
CA GLY A 19 -18.96 -15.37 -12.32
C GLY A 19 -20.10 -16.35 -11.97
N ILE A 20 -21.30 -15.83 -11.75
CA ILE A 20 -22.60 -16.46 -11.48
C ILE A 20 -23.51 -16.37 -12.74
N SER A 21 -23.43 -17.35 -13.65
CA SER A 21 -24.52 -17.59 -14.63
C SER A 21 -25.41 -18.76 -14.18
N VAL A 22 -26.74 -18.68 -14.34
CA VAL A 22 -27.67 -19.76 -13.96
C VAL A 22 -27.98 -20.61 -15.19
N LEU A 23 -27.36 -21.78 -15.31
CA LEU A 23 -27.77 -22.81 -16.27
C LEU A 23 -28.74 -23.79 -15.61
N GLY A 24 -30.03 -23.45 -15.63
CA GLY A 24 -31.13 -24.31 -15.21
C GLY A 24 -32.40 -23.99 -16.00
N CYS A 25 -33.11 -25.02 -16.46
CA CYS A 25 -34.27 -24.96 -17.36
C CYS A 25 -35.22 -23.77 -17.11
N LYS A 26 -35.38 -22.94 -18.15
CA LYS A 26 -36.30 -21.80 -18.24
C LYS A 26 -37.75 -22.27 -18.30
N GLU A 27 -38.46 -22.26 -17.16
CA GLU A 27 -39.93 -22.20 -17.14
C GLU A 27 -40.44 -20.99 -16.35
N LYS A 28 -41.27 -20.20 -17.06
CA LYS A 28 -42.09 -19.03 -16.66
C LYS A 28 -42.37 -18.79 -15.17
N THR A 29 -42.20 -17.52 -14.76
CA THR A 29 -42.98 -16.81 -13.71
C THR A 29 -43.33 -17.66 -12.48
N THR A 30 -42.33 -18.28 -11.87
CA THR A 30 -42.45 -18.77 -10.49
C THR A 30 -41.84 -17.72 -9.58
N LEU A 31 -42.52 -17.39 -8.48
CA LEU A 31 -41.97 -16.53 -7.44
C LEU A 31 -40.68 -17.20 -6.93
N ILE A 32 -39.54 -16.51 -7.07
CA ILE A 32 -38.28 -16.96 -6.51
C ILE A 32 -38.19 -16.42 -5.08
N THR A 33 -37.80 -17.27 -4.14
CA THR A 33 -37.63 -16.88 -2.74
C THR A 33 -36.18 -17.04 -2.31
N GLY A 34 -35.71 -16.12 -1.47
CA GLY A 34 -34.44 -16.25 -0.75
C GLY A 34 -34.49 -17.41 0.24
N THR A 35 -33.33 -17.73 0.83
CA THR A 35 -33.20 -18.83 1.80
C THR A 35 -33.96 -18.55 3.10
N ASN A 36 -34.21 -17.28 3.40
CA ASN A 36 -35.09 -16.83 4.49
C ASN A 36 -36.60 -16.88 4.14
N GLY A 37 -36.96 -17.20 2.89
CA GLY A 37 -38.34 -17.23 2.39
C GLY A 37 -38.88 -15.90 1.84
N ALA A 38 -38.08 -14.82 1.83
CA ALA A 38 -38.46 -13.54 1.24
C ALA A 38 -38.59 -13.65 -0.28
N VAL A 39 -39.58 -12.98 -0.87
CA VAL A 39 -39.73 -12.94 -2.33
C VAL A 39 -38.61 -12.08 -2.93
N LEU A 40 -37.89 -12.62 -3.92
CA LEU A 40 -36.79 -11.91 -4.57
C LEU A 40 -37.27 -11.13 -5.80
N PRO A 41 -36.87 -9.86 -5.96
CA PRO A 41 -37.21 -9.06 -7.13
C PRO A 41 -36.72 -9.70 -8.43
N GLN A 42 -37.57 -9.70 -9.45
CA GLN A 42 -37.31 -10.31 -10.76
C GLN A 42 -37.44 -9.28 -11.88
N LEU A 43 -36.66 -9.47 -12.94
CA LEU A 43 -36.81 -8.70 -14.18
C LEU A 43 -38.14 -9.01 -14.86
N THR A 44 -38.65 -8.04 -15.62
CA THR A 44 -39.83 -8.29 -16.46
C THR A 44 -39.51 -9.11 -17.72
N GLN A 45 -38.25 -9.08 -18.20
CA GLN A 45 -37.81 -9.80 -19.41
C GLN A 45 -36.46 -10.54 -19.24
N PRO A 46 -36.34 -11.48 -18.29
CA PRO A 46 -35.07 -12.13 -17.98
C PRO A 46 -34.55 -13.02 -19.11
N ASP A 47 -35.43 -13.69 -19.86
CA ASP A 47 -35.05 -14.67 -20.89
C ASP A 47 -34.50 -14.06 -22.19
N LYS A 48 -34.53 -12.73 -22.33
CA LYS A 48 -34.07 -12.04 -23.53
C LYS A 48 -32.55 -12.13 -23.63
N ILE A 49 -32.07 -12.40 -24.85
CA ILE A 49 -30.64 -12.57 -25.12
C ILE A 49 -29.97 -11.19 -25.22
N PHE A 50 -28.92 -10.99 -24.45
CA PHE A 50 -28.08 -9.80 -24.50
C PHE A 50 -26.88 -10.02 -25.44
N TYR A 51 -26.18 -11.14 -25.27
CA TYR A 51 -25.04 -11.55 -26.09
C TYR A 51 -25.29 -12.93 -26.71
N GLN A 52 -24.88 -13.08 -27.97
CA GLN A 52 -24.93 -14.32 -28.72
C GLN A 52 -23.55 -14.63 -29.31
N GLY A 53 -22.91 -15.67 -28.79
CA GLY A 53 -21.65 -16.23 -29.29
C GLY A 53 -21.87 -17.43 -30.19
N GLU A 54 -20.77 -18.04 -30.63
CA GLU A 54 -20.83 -19.34 -31.34
C GLU A 54 -21.07 -20.51 -30.38
N THR A 55 -20.60 -20.36 -29.13
CA THR A 55 -20.52 -21.42 -28.11
C THR A 55 -21.56 -21.25 -27.01
N PHE A 56 -21.80 -20.02 -26.54
CA PHE A 56 -22.78 -19.72 -25.50
C PHE A 56 -23.54 -18.41 -25.77
N ASP A 57 -24.73 -18.31 -25.17
CA ASP A 57 -25.55 -17.10 -25.13
C ASP A 57 -25.62 -16.60 -23.69
N VAL A 58 -25.72 -15.28 -23.52
CA VAL A 58 -25.96 -14.65 -22.20
C VAL A 58 -27.27 -13.87 -22.23
N THR A 59 -28.12 -14.08 -21.23
CA THR A 59 -29.40 -13.38 -21.09
C THR A 59 -29.35 -12.24 -20.06
N TYR A 60 -30.38 -11.39 -20.04
CA TYR A 60 -30.48 -10.36 -18.99
C TYR A 60 -30.68 -10.96 -17.60
N GLY A 61 -31.29 -12.15 -17.50
CA GLY A 61 -31.37 -12.88 -16.23
C GLY A 61 -29.99 -13.26 -15.71
N ASP A 62 -29.11 -13.74 -16.59
CA ASP A 62 -27.72 -14.07 -16.22
C ASP A 62 -26.95 -12.82 -15.76
N LEU A 63 -27.08 -11.73 -16.51
CA LEU A 63 -26.48 -10.44 -16.14
C LEU A 63 -26.99 -9.92 -14.80
N TYR A 64 -28.30 -10.03 -14.56
CA TYR A 64 -28.93 -9.53 -13.33
C TYR A 64 -28.44 -10.26 -12.09
N GLU A 65 -28.32 -11.57 -12.17
CA GLU A 65 -27.80 -12.37 -11.06
C GLU A 65 -26.30 -12.12 -10.83
N GLU A 66 -25.54 -11.94 -11.91
CA GLU A 66 -24.11 -11.62 -11.87
C GLU A 66 -23.83 -10.27 -11.20
N PHE A 67 -24.37 -9.17 -11.74
CA PHE A 67 -24.01 -7.85 -11.22
C PHE A 67 -24.52 -7.69 -9.79
N LYS A 68 -25.65 -8.30 -9.42
CA LYS A 68 -26.18 -8.21 -8.06
C LYS A 68 -25.21 -8.71 -7.01
N ALA A 69 -24.54 -9.83 -7.28
CA ALA A 69 -23.59 -10.41 -6.33
C ALA A 69 -22.28 -9.62 -6.23
N ASN A 70 -21.90 -8.91 -7.30
CA ASN A 70 -20.59 -8.26 -7.40
C ASN A 70 -20.62 -6.75 -7.12
N ASP A 71 -21.67 -6.06 -7.56
CA ASP A 71 -21.77 -4.59 -7.51
C ASP A 71 -23.20 -4.07 -7.25
N GLY A 72 -24.16 -4.98 -7.01
CA GLY A 72 -25.57 -4.64 -6.93
C GLY A 72 -25.90 -3.63 -5.84
N ILE A 73 -25.30 -3.78 -4.67
CA ILE A 73 -25.53 -2.86 -3.56
C ILE A 73 -24.95 -1.47 -3.87
N ASN A 74 -23.77 -1.37 -4.45
CA ASN A 74 -23.16 -0.07 -4.79
C ASN A 74 -24.01 0.68 -5.81
N GLN A 75 -24.48 -0.01 -6.85
CA GLN A 75 -25.35 0.59 -7.87
C GLN A 75 -26.70 1.02 -7.26
N LEU A 76 -27.29 0.19 -6.38
CA LEU A 76 -28.52 0.53 -5.67
C LEU A 76 -28.35 1.79 -4.79
N LEU A 77 -27.27 1.85 -4.03
CA LEU A 77 -26.97 3.00 -3.18
C LEU A 77 -26.69 4.25 -4.02
N PHE A 78 -25.97 4.14 -5.13
CA PHE A 78 -25.73 5.28 -6.03
C PHE A 78 -27.05 5.84 -6.58
N MET A 79 -27.98 4.97 -6.99
CA MET A 79 -29.31 5.39 -7.46
C MET A 79 -30.13 6.06 -6.36
N ALA A 80 -30.16 5.49 -5.16
CA ALA A 80 -30.88 6.06 -4.02
C ALA A 80 -30.27 7.43 -3.65
N ASP A 81 -28.96 7.49 -3.48
CA ASP A 81 -28.22 8.70 -3.10
C ASP A 81 -28.36 9.82 -4.15
N SER A 82 -28.46 9.46 -5.44
CA SER A 82 -28.72 10.45 -6.51
C SER A 82 -30.00 11.23 -6.30
N ASN A 83 -31.01 10.62 -5.66
CA ASN A 83 -32.25 11.29 -5.30
C ASN A 83 -32.12 12.02 -3.96
N LEU A 84 -31.60 11.33 -2.93
CA LEU A 84 -31.51 11.86 -1.57
C LEU A 84 -30.57 13.08 -1.47
N LEU A 85 -29.52 13.12 -2.28
CA LEU A 85 -28.51 14.18 -2.32
C LEU A 85 -28.70 15.14 -3.51
N ALA A 86 -29.86 15.14 -4.17
CA ALA A 86 -30.08 15.93 -5.39
C ALA A 86 -29.69 17.42 -5.26
N THR A 87 -29.99 18.05 -4.10
CA THR A 87 -29.58 19.44 -3.82
C THR A 87 -28.06 19.58 -3.75
N TYR A 88 -27.38 18.69 -3.03
CA TYR A 88 -25.92 18.71 -2.91
C TYR A 88 -25.24 18.46 -4.25
N LEU A 89 -25.71 17.46 -5.02
CA LEU A 89 -25.21 17.15 -6.37
C LEU A 89 -25.30 18.35 -7.31
N SER A 90 -26.39 19.13 -7.21
CA SER A 90 -26.60 20.34 -8.02
C SER A 90 -25.74 21.52 -7.59
N ALA A 91 -25.26 21.52 -6.33
CA ALA A 91 -24.41 22.57 -5.77
C ALA A 91 -22.92 22.34 -6.02
N VAL A 92 -22.50 21.10 -6.28
CA VAL A 92 -21.10 20.77 -6.60
C VAL A 92 -20.62 21.54 -7.83
N THR A 93 -19.56 22.31 -7.63
CA THR A 93 -18.90 23.13 -8.64
C THR A 93 -17.91 22.32 -9.48
N GLN A 94 -17.45 22.88 -10.61
CA GLN A 94 -16.41 22.25 -11.41
C GLN A 94 -15.06 22.28 -10.68
N ASP A 95 -14.76 23.36 -9.95
CA ASP A 95 -13.50 23.50 -9.21
C ASP A 95 -13.36 22.41 -8.13
N GLU A 96 -14.44 22.09 -7.39
CA GLU A 96 -14.44 20.97 -6.43
C GLU A 96 -14.24 19.61 -7.09
N ILE A 97 -14.75 19.43 -8.32
CA ILE A 97 -14.56 18.19 -9.08
C ILE A 97 -13.09 18.06 -9.51
N ASP A 98 -12.52 19.11 -10.08
CA ASP A 98 -11.14 19.13 -10.56
C ASP A 98 -10.15 18.91 -9.40
N GLU A 99 -10.39 19.56 -8.26
CA GLU A 99 -9.59 19.36 -7.05
C GLU A 99 -9.71 17.92 -6.51
N LYS A 100 -10.92 17.34 -6.52
CA LYS A 100 -11.11 15.95 -6.09
C LYS A 100 -10.48 14.96 -7.05
N ILE A 101 -10.54 15.19 -8.37
CA ILE A 101 -9.83 14.38 -9.37
C ILE A 101 -8.33 14.41 -9.09
N LYS A 102 -7.77 15.61 -8.88
CA LYS A 102 -6.36 15.79 -8.53
C LYS A 102 -5.96 15.01 -7.28
N LEU A 103 -6.79 15.09 -6.23
CA LEU A 103 -6.57 14.33 -4.99
C LEU A 103 -6.67 12.81 -5.18
N LEU A 104 -7.65 12.33 -5.96
CA LEU A 104 -7.83 10.90 -6.22
C LEU A 104 -6.71 10.33 -7.10
N LYS A 105 -6.17 11.14 -7.99
CA LYS A 105 -5.08 10.78 -8.90
C LYS A 105 -3.71 10.79 -8.22
N TYR A 106 -3.38 11.87 -7.51
CA TYR A 106 -2.02 12.09 -6.97
C TYR A 106 -1.89 11.90 -5.45
N GLY A 107 -3.01 11.68 -4.74
CA GLY A 107 -3.02 11.64 -3.28
C GLY A 107 -2.80 12.99 -2.60
N THR A 108 -2.64 14.08 -3.36
CA THR A 108 -2.51 15.45 -2.87
C THR A 108 -3.10 16.46 -3.86
N ILE A 109 -3.40 17.67 -3.37
CA ILE A 109 -3.82 18.81 -4.20
C ILE A 109 -2.70 19.85 -4.38
N ASP A 110 -1.56 19.62 -3.72
CA ASP A 110 -0.40 20.51 -3.68
C ASP A 110 0.45 20.36 -4.94
N ASP A 111 0.48 21.41 -5.78
CA ASP A 111 1.21 21.40 -7.05
C ASP A 111 2.73 21.26 -6.88
N GLU A 112 3.28 21.77 -5.78
CA GLU A 112 4.72 21.65 -5.52
C GLU A 112 5.07 20.18 -5.26
N LYS A 113 4.28 19.50 -4.43
CA LYS A 113 4.47 18.06 -4.18
C LYS A 113 4.24 17.19 -5.42
N ILE A 114 3.30 17.57 -6.28
CA ILE A 114 3.08 16.82 -7.53
C ILE A 114 4.27 17.02 -8.47
N SER A 115 4.90 18.20 -8.46
CA SER A 115 6.09 18.46 -9.28
C SER A 115 7.35 17.75 -8.79
N GLU A 116 7.36 17.25 -7.55
CA GLU A 116 8.42 16.41 -6.99
C GLU A 116 8.35 14.95 -7.50
N PHE A 117 7.22 14.51 -8.08
CA PHE A 117 7.12 13.18 -8.66
C PHE A 117 7.92 13.07 -9.96
N THR A 118 8.58 11.94 -10.14
CA THR A 118 9.23 11.56 -11.39
C THR A 118 8.20 11.37 -12.51
N ALA A 119 8.68 11.41 -13.77
CA ALA A 119 7.79 11.19 -14.92
C ALA A 119 7.11 9.81 -14.89
N GLU A 120 7.85 8.80 -14.42
CA GLU A 120 7.37 7.42 -14.27
C GLU A 120 6.30 7.31 -13.17
N GLU A 121 6.55 7.91 -11.99
CA GLU A 121 5.54 7.95 -10.92
C GLU A 121 4.24 8.65 -11.37
N LEU A 122 4.35 9.74 -12.13
CA LEU A 122 3.17 10.42 -12.68
C LEU A 122 2.40 9.53 -13.65
N GLU A 123 3.09 8.84 -14.56
CA GLU A 123 2.46 7.91 -15.52
C GLU A 123 1.79 6.74 -14.79
N GLU A 124 2.41 6.18 -13.76
CA GLU A 124 1.82 5.11 -12.94
C GLU A 124 0.54 5.59 -12.22
N LEU A 125 0.60 6.76 -11.57
CA LEU A 125 -0.54 7.34 -10.84
C LEU A 125 -1.70 7.68 -11.78
N GLU A 126 -1.42 8.26 -12.94
CA GLU A 126 -2.42 8.58 -13.96
C GLU A 126 -3.05 7.33 -14.55
N THR A 127 -2.23 6.33 -14.88
CA THR A 127 -2.70 5.04 -15.41
C THR A 127 -3.58 4.33 -14.40
N ASN A 128 -3.13 4.20 -13.15
CA ASN A 128 -3.91 3.61 -12.07
C ASN A 128 -5.26 4.31 -11.89
N TYR A 129 -5.30 5.65 -11.92
CA TYR A 129 -6.54 6.40 -11.82
C TYR A 129 -7.49 6.11 -13.00
N GLN A 130 -6.99 6.15 -14.24
CA GLN A 130 -7.79 5.86 -15.44
C GLN A 130 -8.35 4.44 -15.44
N GLN A 131 -7.52 3.46 -15.07
CA GLN A 131 -7.92 2.06 -14.94
C GLN A 131 -9.00 1.87 -13.88
N ASN A 132 -8.91 2.58 -12.75
CA ASN A 132 -9.95 2.57 -11.73
C ASN A 132 -11.26 3.18 -12.25
N MET A 133 -11.22 4.29 -12.99
CA MET A 133 -12.42 4.89 -13.59
C MET A 133 -13.04 3.96 -14.63
N LEU A 134 -12.24 3.22 -15.40
CA LEU A 134 -12.72 2.17 -16.31
C LEU A 134 -13.45 1.06 -15.56
N LEU A 135 -12.84 0.50 -14.51
CA LEU A 135 -13.46 -0.58 -13.71
C LEU A 135 -14.73 -0.14 -12.99
N LEU A 136 -14.83 1.13 -12.60
CA LEU A 136 -16.03 1.69 -11.98
C LEU A 136 -17.13 2.04 -13.00
N GLY A 137 -16.83 2.03 -14.30
CA GLY A 137 -17.78 2.39 -15.36
C GLY A 137 -17.97 3.90 -15.55
N TYR A 138 -16.90 4.69 -15.32
CA TYR A 138 -16.87 6.16 -15.44
C TYR A 138 -15.69 6.67 -16.28
N SER A 139 -15.07 5.84 -17.11
CA SER A 139 -13.97 6.27 -18.00
C SER A 139 -14.40 7.25 -19.09
N ASP A 140 -15.69 7.28 -19.43
CA ASP A 140 -16.27 8.21 -20.41
C ASP A 140 -16.57 9.58 -19.80
N ASP A 141 -16.98 9.61 -18.53
CA ASP A 141 -17.23 10.83 -17.75
C ASP A 141 -17.02 10.60 -16.24
N GLU A 142 -15.77 10.79 -15.79
CA GLU A 142 -15.37 10.64 -14.39
C GLU A 142 -16.05 11.66 -13.48
N SER A 143 -16.53 12.79 -14.03
CA SER A 143 -17.17 13.85 -13.27
C SER A 143 -18.47 13.38 -12.61
N VAL A 144 -19.15 12.37 -13.15
CA VAL A 144 -20.38 11.82 -12.57
C VAL A 144 -20.09 11.12 -11.23
N TYR A 145 -19.05 10.30 -11.19
CA TYR A 145 -18.63 9.62 -9.97
C TYR A 145 -18.08 10.62 -8.94
N VAL A 146 -17.17 11.48 -9.39
CA VAL A 146 -16.51 12.47 -8.52
C VAL A 146 -17.53 13.43 -7.92
N ARG A 147 -18.54 13.87 -8.69
CA ARG A 147 -19.64 14.70 -8.19
C ARG A 147 -20.43 14.02 -7.08
N MET A 148 -20.67 12.71 -7.17
CA MET A 148 -21.32 11.95 -6.10
C MET A 148 -20.45 11.90 -4.85
N VAL A 149 -19.14 11.68 -4.99
CA VAL A 149 -18.19 11.67 -3.86
C VAL A 149 -18.19 13.03 -3.16
N VAL A 150 -18.02 14.13 -3.91
CA VAL A 150 -18.03 15.50 -3.37
C VAL A 150 -19.38 15.82 -2.73
N ALA A 151 -20.51 15.46 -3.34
CA ALA A 151 -21.83 15.72 -2.76
C ALA A 151 -22.03 15.01 -1.41
N LYS A 152 -21.49 13.79 -1.24
CA LYS A 152 -21.52 13.06 0.03
C LYS A 152 -20.65 13.72 1.09
N GLU A 153 -19.45 14.17 0.71
CA GLU A 153 -18.56 14.93 1.59
C GLU A 153 -19.19 16.26 2.01
N ASN A 154 -19.77 17.02 1.07
CA ASN A 154 -20.44 18.29 1.35
C ASN A 154 -21.64 18.12 2.29
N TYR A 155 -22.41 17.03 2.14
CA TYR A 155 -23.45 16.69 3.11
C TYR A 155 -22.88 16.40 4.51
N ALA A 156 -21.77 15.65 4.59
CA ALA A 156 -21.12 15.37 5.86
C ALA A 156 -20.51 16.63 6.51
N ILE A 157 -19.97 17.55 5.70
CA ILE A 157 -19.46 18.86 6.16
C ILE A 157 -20.60 19.73 6.71
N ASP A 158 -21.72 19.84 6.00
CA ASP A 158 -22.91 20.54 6.51
C ASP A 158 -23.35 19.93 7.83
N ALA A 159 -23.42 18.59 7.92
CA ALA A 159 -23.76 17.92 9.17
C ALA A 159 -22.80 18.28 10.31
N MET A 160 -21.47 18.31 10.07
CA MET A 160 -20.46 18.65 11.08
C MET A 160 -20.59 20.05 11.66
N THR A 161 -21.09 21.00 10.86
CA THR A 161 -21.20 22.42 11.24
C THR A 161 -22.63 22.82 11.63
N ASN A 162 -23.60 21.92 11.46
CA ASN A 162 -25.01 22.18 11.75
C ASN A 162 -25.29 22.12 13.26
N GLU A 163 -25.78 23.22 13.84
CA GLU A 163 -26.08 23.34 15.27
C GLU A 163 -27.06 22.27 15.81
N LEU A 164 -27.86 21.64 14.94
CA LEU A 164 -28.73 20.52 15.33
C LEU A 164 -27.92 19.33 15.86
N ASN A 165 -26.66 19.21 15.45
CA ASN A 165 -25.75 18.13 15.82
C ASN A 165 -24.77 18.53 16.94
N LYS A 166 -24.98 19.66 17.63
CA LYS A 166 -24.03 20.17 18.66
C LYS A 166 -23.71 19.20 19.81
N ASP A 167 -24.58 18.21 20.04
CA ASP A 167 -24.40 17.19 21.08
C ASP A 167 -23.57 15.99 20.59
N GLU A 168 -23.28 15.94 19.29
CA GLU A 168 -22.47 14.91 18.65
C GLU A 168 -20.98 15.15 18.85
N THR A 169 -20.23 14.07 19.03
CA THR A 169 -18.79 14.14 19.33
C THR A 169 -17.94 14.67 18.18
N TRP A 170 -18.45 14.56 16.95
CA TRP A 170 -17.81 14.99 15.70
C TRP A 170 -18.25 16.38 15.25
N TYR A 171 -19.12 17.06 16.00
CA TYR A 171 -19.54 18.43 15.71
C TYR A 171 -18.37 19.41 15.82
N VAL A 172 -18.21 20.23 14.78
CA VAL A 172 -17.17 21.26 14.68
C VAL A 172 -17.84 22.61 14.92
N GLY A 173 -17.48 23.25 16.03
CA GLY A 173 -17.96 24.59 16.37
C GLY A 173 -17.17 25.20 17.52
N GLU A 174 -17.58 26.38 17.98
CA GLU A 174 -16.86 27.24 18.94
C GLU A 174 -16.19 26.49 20.11
N SER A 175 -16.94 25.60 20.78
CA SER A 175 -16.44 24.86 21.96
C SER A 175 -15.36 23.85 21.59
N THR A 176 -15.55 23.11 20.50
CA THR A 176 -14.59 22.08 20.04
C THR A 176 -13.34 22.73 19.44
N ILE A 177 -13.49 23.81 18.67
CA ILE A 177 -12.38 24.62 18.14
C ILE A 177 -11.57 25.26 19.27
N ALA A 178 -12.21 25.90 20.25
CA ALA A 178 -11.51 26.49 21.40
C ALA A 178 -10.70 25.46 22.20
N ASN A 179 -11.26 24.25 22.37
CA ASN A 179 -10.58 23.15 23.03
C ASN A 179 -9.36 22.67 22.23
N TYR A 180 -9.49 22.54 20.90
CA TYR A 180 -8.38 22.21 20.01
C TYR A 180 -7.29 23.29 20.03
N TYR A 181 -7.66 24.57 19.89
CA TYR A 181 -6.74 25.71 19.98
C TYR A 181 -5.91 25.68 21.27
N THR A 182 -6.58 25.40 22.39
CA THR A 182 -5.93 25.39 23.71
C THR A 182 -4.97 24.20 23.86
N LYS A 183 -5.36 23.00 23.41
CA LYS A 183 -4.66 21.76 23.75
C LYS A 183 -3.74 21.19 22.66
N SER A 184 -4.06 21.45 21.40
CA SER A 184 -3.53 20.70 20.26
C SER A 184 -2.99 21.59 19.13
N TYR A 185 -3.43 22.84 19.05
CA TYR A 185 -2.82 23.80 18.12
C TYR A 185 -1.43 24.18 18.62
N PHE A 186 -0.44 24.38 17.76
CA PHE A 186 0.87 24.90 18.16
C PHE A 186 1.35 25.84 17.06
N THR A 187 1.90 26.99 17.46
CA THR A 187 2.50 27.97 16.55
C THR A 187 4.00 27.69 16.47
N ASP A 188 4.63 28.08 15.37
CA ASP A 188 6.09 28.01 15.24
C ASP A 188 6.78 28.84 16.31
N LEU A 189 7.99 28.40 16.69
CA LEU A 189 8.78 29.02 17.75
C LEU A 189 10.26 29.03 17.38
N SER A 190 11.06 29.66 18.23
CA SER A 190 12.50 29.80 18.11
C SER A 190 13.19 29.04 19.25
N ALA A 191 14.13 28.16 18.91
CA ALA A 191 14.92 27.44 19.88
C ALA A 191 16.34 27.18 19.36
N ILE A 192 17.31 27.15 20.27
CA ILE A 192 18.64 26.61 19.98
C ILE A 192 18.53 25.09 20.16
N LYS A 193 18.35 24.38 19.05
CA LYS A 193 18.37 22.91 18.95
C LYS A 193 19.79 22.48 18.58
N ILE A 194 20.33 21.50 19.30
CA ILE A 194 21.69 20.99 19.04
C ILE A 194 21.63 19.47 19.05
N ARG A 195 21.98 18.86 17.92
CA ARG A 195 22.04 17.42 17.71
C ARG A 195 23.47 16.91 17.92
N PHE A 196 23.58 15.75 18.57
CA PHE A 196 24.85 15.06 18.83
C PHE A 196 24.80 13.63 18.32
N TYR A 197 25.95 13.10 17.92
CA TYR A 197 26.14 11.72 17.45
C TYR A 197 25.79 10.64 18.49
N GLY A 198 25.71 11.03 19.77
CA GLY A 198 25.33 10.14 20.87
C GLY A 198 25.65 10.76 22.23
N GLU A 199 25.28 10.05 23.31
CA GLU A 199 25.46 10.57 24.67
C GLU A 199 26.92 10.88 25.02
N THR A 200 27.86 10.06 24.54
CA THR A 200 29.29 10.25 24.81
C THR A 200 29.84 11.48 24.09
N ASP A 201 29.45 11.69 22.83
CA ASP A 201 29.80 12.87 22.05
C ASP A 201 29.32 14.15 22.76
N ALA A 202 28.04 14.16 23.15
CA ALA A 202 27.44 15.28 23.85
C ALA A 202 28.13 15.57 25.19
N LYS A 203 28.43 14.53 25.99
CA LYS A 203 29.18 14.69 27.25
C LYS A 203 30.59 15.20 27.04
N ASN A 204 31.25 14.82 25.95
CA ASN A 204 32.60 15.30 25.62
C ASN A 204 32.58 16.77 25.19
N ALA A 205 31.63 17.16 24.33
CA ALA A 205 31.42 18.55 23.92
C ALA A 205 31.16 19.47 25.11
N LEU A 206 30.29 19.04 26.05
CA LEU A 206 30.07 19.78 27.29
C LEU A 206 31.34 19.92 28.12
N LYS A 207 32.14 18.87 28.26
CA LYS A 207 33.41 18.92 29.00
C LYS A 207 34.44 19.83 28.34
N ASP A 208 34.54 19.86 27.01
CA ASP A 208 35.46 20.75 26.29
C ASP A 208 35.14 22.23 26.59
N LEU A 209 33.87 22.53 26.84
CA LEU A 209 33.36 23.86 27.20
C LEU A 209 33.28 24.10 28.73
N ASN A 210 33.84 23.20 29.54
CA ASN A 210 33.74 23.21 31.01
C ASN A 210 32.28 23.28 31.52
N LEU A 211 31.36 22.60 30.87
CA LEU A 211 29.95 22.51 31.24
C LEU A 211 29.62 21.13 31.84
N VAL A 212 28.73 21.12 32.84
CA VAL A 212 28.31 19.90 33.52
C VAL A 212 26.87 19.97 34.01
N SER A 213 26.15 18.85 33.91
CA SER A 213 24.85 18.64 34.55
C SER A 213 25.05 18.29 36.03
N TYR A 214 24.56 19.12 36.94
CA TYR A 214 24.56 18.83 38.38
C TYR A 214 23.29 19.37 39.07
N GLU A 215 22.68 18.54 39.93
CA GLU A 215 21.43 18.84 40.65
C GLU A 215 20.30 19.40 39.77
N GLY A 216 20.11 18.81 38.57
CA GLY A 216 19.03 19.22 37.67
C GLY A 216 19.25 20.57 36.97
N THR A 217 20.49 21.08 36.97
CA THR A 217 20.88 22.35 36.32
C THR A 217 22.14 22.19 35.48
N LEU A 218 22.27 23.00 34.44
CA LEU A 218 23.52 23.13 33.69
C LEU A 218 24.43 24.13 34.41
N ARG A 219 25.66 23.73 34.69
CA ARG A 219 26.63 24.51 35.49
C ARG A 219 27.96 24.63 34.75
N ARG A 220 28.69 25.71 35.03
CA ARG A 220 30.09 25.87 34.61
C ARG A 220 31.01 25.25 35.66
N TYR A 221 31.93 24.40 35.26
CA TYR A 221 32.99 23.89 36.12
C TYR A 221 34.05 24.98 36.34
N THR A 222 34.40 25.21 37.61
CA THR A 222 35.35 26.26 38.05
C THR A 222 36.47 25.70 38.93
N GLY A 223 36.57 24.36 39.02
CA GLY A 223 37.62 23.71 39.78
C GLY A 223 39.00 23.81 39.11
N THR A 224 40.02 23.38 39.85
CA THR A 224 41.43 23.54 39.45
C THR A 224 42.00 22.38 38.64
N LYS A 225 41.29 21.25 38.58
CA LYS A 225 41.70 20.09 37.76
C LYS A 225 41.02 20.17 36.40
N PRO A 226 41.62 19.65 35.31
CA PRO A 226 40.90 19.46 34.06
C PRO A 226 39.59 18.70 34.32
N ILE A 227 38.47 19.17 33.76
CA ILE A 227 37.15 18.58 34.03
C ILE A 227 37.08 17.09 33.66
N TYR A 228 37.88 16.64 32.69
CA TYR A 228 38.03 15.23 32.31
C TYR A 228 38.57 14.32 33.42
N GLU A 229 39.30 14.88 34.40
CA GLU A 229 39.82 14.16 35.56
C GLU A 229 38.85 14.11 36.74
N VAL A 230 37.68 14.75 36.61
CA VAL A 230 36.66 14.82 37.65
C VAL A 230 35.60 13.75 37.37
N SER A 231 35.43 12.80 38.29
CA SER A 231 34.33 11.84 38.23
C SER A 231 32.99 12.54 38.46
N SER A 232 31.88 11.91 38.04
CA SER A 232 30.51 12.45 38.23
C SER A 232 30.23 12.85 39.68
N ASP A 233 30.70 12.06 40.64
CA ASP A 233 30.49 12.28 42.08
C ASP A 233 31.43 13.35 42.67
N GLY A 234 32.38 13.82 41.86
CA GLY A 234 33.33 14.87 42.22
C GLY A 234 32.76 16.29 42.01
N PHE A 235 31.67 16.44 41.28
CA PHE A 235 30.99 17.73 41.09
C PHE A 235 30.19 18.12 42.32
N ASN A 236 30.31 19.38 42.75
CA ASN A 236 29.60 19.96 43.89
C ASN A 236 29.56 21.50 43.80
N ASP A 237 28.92 22.15 44.76
CA ASP A 237 28.75 23.62 44.79
C ASP A 237 30.05 24.41 44.94
N THR A 238 31.18 23.78 45.30
CA THR A 238 32.48 24.48 45.45
C THR A 238 33.32 24.47 44.18
N ASN A 239 33.02 23.58 43.23
CA ASN A 239 33.75 23.46 41.96
C ASN A 239 32.85 23.56 40.71
N THR A 240 31.58 23.89 40.91
CA THR A 240 30.64 24.22 39.84
C THR A 240 29.87 25.50 40.19
N GLN A 241 29.52 26.26 39.17
CA GLN A 241 28.73 27.49 39.29
C GLN A 241 27.45 27.35 38.47
N VAL A 242 26.30 27.60 39.12
CA VAL A 242 25.00 27.69 38.43
C VAL A 242 25.04 28.84 37.43
N LEU A 243 24.69 28.55 36.18
CA LEU A 243 24.60 29.56 35.13
C LEU A 243 23.39 30.46 35.37
N THR A 244 23.55 31.77 35.20
CA THR A 244 22.41 32.69 35.13
C THR A 244 21.63 32.48 33.83
N LYS A 245 20.46 33.10 33.69
CA LYS A 245 19.66 32.98 32.46
C LYS A 245 20.41 33.51 31.23
N ASP A 246 21.15 34.61 31.37
CA ASP A 246 21.99 35.14 30.30
C ASP A 246 23.20 34.22 30.03
N ASP A 247 23.83 33.68 31.08
CA ASP A 247 24.96 32.74 30.92
C ASP A 247 24.52 31.41 30.27
N LEU A 248 23.26 31.00 30.41
CA LEU A 248 22.71 29.84 29.71
C LEU A 248 22.63 30.07 28.20
N ILE A 249 22.21 31.25 27.75
CA ILE A 249 22.22 31.61 26.32
C ILE A 249 23.66 31.55 25.79
N ILE A 250 24.61 32.14 26.51
CA ILE A 250 26.04 32.09 26.15
C ILE A 250 26.52 30.65 26.04
N ALA A 251 26.21 29.81 27.04
CA ALA A 251 26.62 28.41 27.03
C ALA A 251 26.02 27.63 25.85
N PHE A 252 24.74 27.84 25.51
CA PHE A 252 24.12 27.17 24.36
C PHE A 252 24.70 27.64 23.02
N LEU A 253 25.05 28.92 22.87
CA LEU A 253 25.74 29.42 21.68
C LEU A 253 27.18 28.88 21.58
N GLU A 254 27.89 28.72 22.70
CA GLU A 254 29.19 28.05 22.73
C GLU A 254 29.09 26.59 22.26
N ILE A 255 28.07 25.86 22.73
CA ILE A 255 27.82 24.48 22.28
C ILE A 255 27.46 24.47 20.79
N TYR A 256 26.55 25.36 20.35
CA TYR A 256 26.12 25.45 18.95
C TYR A 256 27.33 25.67 18.02
N ASN A 257 28.17 26.67 18.30
CA ASN A 257 29.35 26.94 17.50
C ASN A 257 30.39 25.82 17.56
N TYR A 258 30.52 25.14 18.69
CA TYR A 258 31.43 23.99 18.81
C TYR A 258 30.97 22.78 17.95
N VAL A 259 29.66 22.58 17.83
CA VAL A 259 29.07 21.45 17.10
C VAL A 259 28.95 21.75 15.59
N TYR A 260 28.63 22.99 15.24
CA TYR A 260 28.26 23.36 13.88
C TYR A 260 29.19 24.36 13.19
N GLY A 261 30.09 25.04 13.91
CA GLY A 261 30.88 26.16 13.37
C GLY A 261 31.79 25.81 12.19
N ASP A 262 32.08 24.53 11.96
CA ASP A 262 32.85 24.04 10.81
C ASP A 262 32.03 24.00 9.50
N PHE A 263 30.69 24.00 9.58
CA PHE A 263 29.80 23.91 8.42
C PHE A 263 28.58 24.85 8.45
N LYS A 264 28.35 25.56 9.56
CA LYS A 264 27.39 26.65 9.69
C LYS A 264 28.09 27.93 10.13
N PRO A 265 27.58 29.12 9.75
CA PRO A 265 28.11 30.37 10.26
C PRO A 265 28.04 30.43 11.80
N GLU A 266 29.15 30.77 12.45
CA GLU A 266 29.18 30.96 13.91
C GLU A 266 28.24 32.10 14.34
N ILE A 267 27.52 31.88 15.44
CA ILE A 267 26.69 32.91 16.08
C ILE A 267 27.48 33.50 17.25
N PRO A 268 27.80 34.81 17.25
CA PRO A 268 28.54 35.43 18.35
C PRO A 268 27.85 35.19 19.70
N THR A 269 28.60 34.76 20.72
CA THR A 269 28.05 34.38 22.03
C THR A 269 27.42 35.54 22.80
N ASN A 270 27.70 36.79 22.41
CA ASN A 270 27.09 38.01 22.94
C ASN A 270 25.85 38.47 22.17
N THR A 271 25.31 37.65 21.26
CA THR A 271 24.10 37.96 20.50
C THR A 271 22.90 38.09 21.44
N SER A 272 22.12 39.16 21.27
CA SER A 272 20.94 39.40 22.10
C SER A 272 19.80 38.43 21.75
N VAL A 273 18.95 38.07 22.71
CA VAL A 273 17.78 37.20 22.45
C VAL A 273 16.90 37.77 21.34
N ALA A 274 16.66 39.08 21.32
CA ALA A 274 15.89 39.73 20.24
C ALA A 274 16.51 39.52 18.85
N SER A 275 17.84 39.43 18.74
CA SER A 275 18.54 39.10 17.49
C SER A 275 18.56 37.60 17.18
N LEU A 276 18.49 36.74 18.20
CA LEU A 276 18.34 35.29 18.01
C LEU A 276 16.96 34.94 17.46
N LEU A 277 15.91 35.63 17.92
CA LEU A 277 14.53 35.41 17.46
C LEU A 277 14.31 35.75 15.97
N THR A 278 15.24 36.46 15.32
CA THR A 278 15.17 36.80 13.88
C THR A 278 16.03 35.89 13.01
N LYS A 279 16.62 34.82 13.58
CA LYS A 279 17.47 33.88 12.84
C LYS A 279 16.65 32.70 12.35
N ASP A 280 16.62 32.50 11.04
CA ASP A 280 15.85 31.43 10.40
C ASP A 280 16.37 30.05 10.83
N GLU A 281 17.68 29.90 11.03
CA GLU A 281 18.29 28.64 11.48
C GLU A 281 17.90 28.22 12.92
N LEU A 282 17.23 29.10 13.67
CA LEU A 282 16.72 28.82 15.01
C LEU A 282 15.20 28.66 15.05
N LYS A 283 14.51 28.78 13.90
CA LYS A 283 13.06 28.57 13.80
C LYS A 283 12.76 27.08 13.75
N LEU A 284 11.81 26.67 14.56
CA LEU A 284 11.26 25.31 14.57
C LEU A 284 9.81 25.37 14.12
N ASN A 285 9.53 24.74 12.98
CA ASN A 285 8.18 24.52 12.53
C ASN A 285 7.57 23.32 13.29
N TYR A 286 6.37 23.52 13.87
CA TYR A 286 5.74 22.45 14.66
C TYR A 286 5.37 21.23 13.80
N LYS A 287 4.83 21.47 12.60
CA LYS A 287 4.34 20.42 11.71
C LYS A 287 5.50 19.54 11.26
N ASP A 288 6.59 20.16 10.84
CA ASP A 288 7.77 19.44 10.34
C ASP A 288 8.45 18.67 11.47
N LEU A 289 8.64 19.30 12.63
CA LEU A 289 9.24 18.59 13.78
C LEU A 289 8.34 17.48 14.31
N ASN A 290 7.02 17.66 14.31
CA ASN A 290 6.10 16.61 14.75
C ASN A 290 6.06 15.44 13.76
N ALA A 291 6.21 15.70 12.46
CA ALA A 291 6.32 14.65 11.45
C ALA A 291 7.62 13.84 11.62
N ALA A 292 8.75 14.50 11.93
CA ALA A 292 10.03 13.83 12.10
C ALA A 292 10.22 13.20 13.49
N GLN A 293 9.83 13.89 14.56
CA GLN A 293 10.14 13.57 15.97
C GLN A 293 9.02 13.97 16.93
N VAL A 294 7.93 13.20 16.97
CA VAL A 294 6.73 13.44 17.80
C VAL A 294 7.04 13.73 19.28
N GLU A 295 7.93 12.94 19.90
CA GLU A 295 8.26 13.13 21.32
C GLU A 295 9.08 14.40 21.58
N MET A 296 9.95 14.80 20.64
CA MET A 296 10.66 16.09 20.72
C MET A 296 9.68 17.24 20.55
N ALA A 297 8.80 17.18 19.55
CA ALA A 297 7.78 18.21 19.32
C ALA A 297 6.92 18.42 20.58
N LYS A 298 6.41 17.32 21.16
CA LYS A 298 5.65 17.37 22.42
C LYS A 298 6.45 17.96 23.59
N TYR A 299 7.74 17.65 23.70
CA TYR A 299 8.58 18.21 24.76
C TYR A 299 8.79 19.72 24.58
N VAL A 300 9.23 20.15 23.39
CA VAL A 300 9.58 21.55 23.10
C VAL A 300 8.35 22.45 23.12
N PHE A 301 7.26 22.04 22.47
CA PHE A 301 6.09 22.87 22.28
C PHE A 301 5.13 22.83 23.49
N SER A 302 5.03 21.71 24.19
CA SER A 302 4.02 21.53 25.26
C SER A 302 4.60 21.47 26.68
N THR A 303 5.88 21.13 26.85
CA THR A 303 6.45 20.83 28.19
C THR A 303 7.45 21.89 28.67
N MET A 304 8.32 22.37 27.78
CA MET A 304 9.34 23.39 28.10
C MET A 304 8.72 24.78 28.26
N ALA A 305 9.20 25.52 29.27
CA ALA A 305 8.97 26.95 29.36
C ALA A 305 9.76 27.68 28.25
N SER A 306 9.39 28.92 27.92
CA SER A 306 10.26 29.80 27.13
C SER A 306 11.23 30.60 28.00
N TYR A 307 12.29 31.13 27.39
CA TYR A 307 13.18 32.08 28.07
C TYR A 307 12.40 33.28 28.63
N GLU A 308 11.45 33.82 27.86
CA GLU A 308 10.59 34.92 28.29
C GLU A 308 9.76 34.54 29.54
N GLU A 309 9.06 33.41 29.52
CA GLU A 309 8.27 32.93 30.66
C GLU A 309 9.12 32.71 31.90
N ALA A 310 10.35 32.19 31.71
CA ALA A 310 11.30 31.97 32.79
C ALA A 310 11.81 33.29 33.37
N VAL A 311 12.00 34.34 32.56
CA VAL A 311 12.36 35.69 33.02
C VAL A 311 11.21 36.33 33.79
N LEU A 312 9.97 36.21 33.28
CA LEU A 312 8.76 36.76 33.90
C LEU A 312 8.28 35.96 35.13
N GLY A 313 8.70 34.70 35.27
CA GLY A 313 8.29 33.82 36.36
C GLY A 313 6.87 33.28 36.22
N THR A 314 6.32 33.27 35.00
CA THR A 314 4.96 32.78 34.71
C THR A 314 4.92 31.27 34.55
N ASN A 315 6.06 30.62 34.30
CA ASN A 315 6.22 29.18 34.20
C ASN A 315 7.45 28.72 35.02
N THR A 316 7.34 27.58 35.70
CA THR A 316 8.42 27.03 36.55
C THR A 316 9.17 25.86 35.91
N SER A 317 8.68 25.35 34.77
CA SER A 317 9.42 24.40 33.94
C SER A 317 10.74 25.02 33.45
N LEU A 318 11.73 24.17 33.17
CA LEU A 318 12.97 24.64 32.56
C LEU A 318 12.72 25.04 31.10
N PHE A 319 13.34 26.14 30.67
CA PHE A 319 13.36 26.56 29.27
C PHE A 319 14.53 25.97 28.49
N TYR A 320 15.27 25.06 29.11
CA TYR A 320 16.43 24.40 28.52
C TYR A 320 16.58 22.97 29.05
N THR A 321 17.25 22.12 28.29
CA THR A 321 17.72 20.81 28.74
C THR A 321 19.04 20.96 29.49
N TYR A 322 19.13 20.47 30.73
CA TYR A 322 20.37 20.57 31.53
C TYR A 322 21.38 19.43 31.28
N LYS A 323 20.99 18.42 30.50
CA LYS A 323 21.83 17.29 30.07
C LYS A 323 21.41 16.88 28.65
N PRO A 324 22.26 16.14 27.92
CA PRO A 324 21.85 15.55 26.64
C PRO A 324 20.67 14.58 26.84
N VAL A 325 19.65 14.69 26.00
CA VAL A 325 18.43 13.86 26.06
C VAL A 325 18.22 13.16 24.72
N PRO A 326 17.97 11.84 24.68
CA PRO A 326 17.56 11.18 23.46
C PRO A 326 16.06 11.44 23.22
N TYR A 327 15.72 11.75 21.98
CA TYR A 327 14.34 11.74 21.51
C TYR A 327 14.25 10.62 20.48
N ALA A 328 13.45 9.59 20.78
CA ALA A 328 13.35 8.43 19.91
C ALA A 328 12.61 8.83 18.63
N GLY A 329 13.30 8.77 17.49
CA GLY A 329 12.70 8.69 16.16
C GLY A 329 12.77 7.26 15.62
N GLU A 330 12.12 6.99 14.49
CA GLU A 330 12.09 5.64 13.88
C GLU A 330 13.51 5.13 13.55
N ASN A 331 14.43 6.03 13.19
CA ASN A 331 15.85 5.75 12.93
C ASN A 331 16.84 6.71 13.64
N ASP A 332 16.36 7.52 14.59
CA ASP A 332 17.20 8.51 15.26
C ASP A 332 17.59 8.08 16.69
N ASN A 333 18.88 7.80 16.87
CA ASN A 333 19.50 7.53 18.17
C ASN A 333 20.31 8.72 18.69
N ALA A 334 20.15 9.89 18.08
CA ALA A 334 20.86 11.09 18.47
C ALA A 334 20.44 11.57 19.87
N TYR A 335 21.33 12.36 20.45
CA TYR A 335 21.05 13.08 21.68
C TYR A 335 20.97 14.55 21.37
N TYR A 336 20.12 15.26 22.09
CA TYR A 336 19.86 16.65 21.86
C TYR A 336 20.07 17.49 23.11
N MET A 337 20.49 18.72 22.88
CA MET A 337 20.31 19.80 23.86
C MET A 337 19.47 20.90 23.23
N ILE A 338 18.48 21.37 23.97
CA ILE A 338 17.50 22.33 23.48
C ILE A 338 17.38 23.48 24.48
N LEU A 339 17.37 24.71 23.98
CA LEU A 339 17.00 25.92 24.73
C LEU A 339 15.92 26.66 23.95
N LYS A 340 14.74 26.80 24.56
CA LYS A 340 13.56 27.46 23.98
C LYS A 340 13.62 28.96 24.24
N LEU A 341 13.67 29.76 23.17
CA LEU A 341 13.85 31.22 23.24
C LEU A 341 12.51 31.94 23.44
N ASP A 342 11.47 31.55 22.72
CA ASP A 342 10.13 32.12 22.81
C ASP A 342 9.07 31.02 23.03
N GLY A 343 7.88 31.46 23.45
CA GLY A 343 6.75 30.57 23.74
C GLY A 343 5.88 30.35 22.50
N ASN A 344 4.86 29.52 22.65
CA ASN A 344 3.75 29.55 21.73
C ASN A 344 2.94 30.81 22.01
N ASN A 345 3.10 31.82 21.16
CA ASN A 345 2.45 33.11 21.27
C ASN A 345 0.96 32.99 20.91
N LYS A 346 0.19 32.37 21.80
CA LYS A 346 -1.26 32.19 21.68
C LYS A 346 -2.01 33.17 22.56
N GLU A 347 -3.19 33.57 22.11
CA GLU A 347 -4.15 34.30 22.93
C GLU A 347 -4.73 33.40 24.03
N SER A 348 -4.99 33.96 25.20
CA SER A 348 -5.53 33.19 26.33
C SER A 348 -7.05 33.08 26.24
N LEU A 349 -7.56 31.84 26.18
CA LEU A 349 -9.00 31.56 26.16
C LEU A 349 -9.60 31.37 27.57
N THR A 350 -8.90 31.75 28.63
CA THR A 350 -9.37 31.52 30.02
C THR A 350 -10.73 32.20 30.32
N ALA A 351 -11.03 33.30 29.65
CA ALA A 351 -12.29 34.05 29.79
C ALA A 351 -13.30 33.79 28.67
N PHE A 352 -13.02 32.84 27.76
CA PHE A 352 -13.88 32.55 26.62
C PHE A 352 -15.15 31.80 27.04
N ASP A 353 -16.29 32.21 26.47
CA ASP A 353 -17.58 31.53 26.59
C ASP A 353 -18.18 31.33 25.19
N ALA A 354 -18.15 30.07 24.72
CA ALA A 354 -18.64 29.66 23.41
C ALA A 354 -20.13 29.97 23.16
N THR A 355 -20.90 30.34 24.18
CA THR A 355 -22.32 30.69 24.03
C THR A 355 -22.57 32.19 23.83
N THR A 356 -21.59 33.03 24.14
CA THR A 356 -21.76 34.50 24.14
C THR A 356 -20.64 35.27 23.44
N MET A 357 -19.56 34.60 23.07
CA MET A 357 -18.38 35.19 22.44
C MET A 357 -18.09 34.54 21.10
N ASP A 358 -17.52 35.33 20.19
CA ASP A 358 -17.00 34.89 18.90
C ASP A 358 -15.51 34.60 19.05
N LEU A 359 -15.11 33.33 18.89
CA LEU A 359 -13.71 32.92 19.03
C LEU A 359 -12.82 33.50 17.93
N ALA A 360 -13.33 33.63 16.70
CA ALA A 360 -12.56 34.17 15.58
C ALA A 360 -12.12 35.62 15.84
N SER A 361 -12.94 36.40 16.56
CA SER A 361 -12.57 37.75 17.03
C SER A 361 -11.44 37.78 18.08
N ILE A 362 -11.13 36.64 18.72
CA ILE A 362 -10.09 36.52 19.75
C ILE A 362 -8.80 35.96 19.14
N ILE A 363 -8.87 34.80 18.47
CA ILE A 363 -7.69 34.10 17.96
C ILE A 363 -7.32 34.50 16.52
N GLY A 364 -8.17 35.28 15.87
CA GLY A 364 -8.07 35.64 14.45
C GLY A 364 -8.84 34.67 13.55
N GLN A 365 -9.47 35.20 12.50
CA GLN A 365 -10.26 34.41 11.55
C GLN A 365 -9.42 33.32 10.87
N GLU A 366 -8.21 33.66 10.43
CA GLU A 366 -7.31 32.71 9.74
C GLU A 366 -6.98 31.48 10.61
N VAL A 367 -6.76 31.69 11.92
CA VAL A 367 -6.48 30.59 12.85
C VAL A 367 -7.73 29.78 13.15
N TYR A 368 -8.89 30.43 13.21
CA TYR A 368 -10.17 29.75 13.37
C TYR A 368 -10.43 28.82 12.18
N ASP A 369 -10.36 29.36 10.96
CA ASP A 369 -10.63 28.64 9.71
C ASP A 369 -9.65 27.47 9.53
N ASP A 370 -8.35 27.67 9.81
CA ASP A 370 -7.34 26.59 9.76
C ASP A 370 -7.65 25.46 10.76
N ILE A 371 -8.13 25.78 11.97
CA ILE A 371 -8.49 24.74 12.95
C ILE A 371 -9.79 24.03 12.52
N GLU A 372 -10.80 24.78 12.10
CA GLU A 372 -12.06 24.23 11.60
C GLU A 372 -11.81 23.27 10.44
N GLU A 373 -11.03 23.70 9.45
CA GLU A 373 -10.64 22.88 8.30
C GLU A 373 -9.88 21.63 8.73
N ARG A 374 -8.88 21.74 9.62
CA ARG A 374 -8.16 20.55 10.13
C ARG A 374 -9.08 19.55 10.82
N MET A 375 -10.06 20.03 11.58
CA MET A 375 -11.02 19.16 12.26
C MET A 375 -11.97 18.49 11.26
N ILE A 376 -12.47 19.24 10.27
CA ILE A 376 -13.27 18.72 9.17
C ILE A 376 -12.49 17.66 8.40
N GLN A 377 -11.27 17.96 7.95
CA GLN A 377 -10.43 17.03 7.19
C GLN A 377 -10.05 15.80 8.03
N SER A 378 -9.83 15.96 9.34
CA SER A 378 -9.59 14.83 10.23
C SER A 378 -10.80 13.88 10.31
N ASN A 379 -12.02 14.40 10.33
CA ASN A 379 -13.23 13.58 10.32
C ASN A 379 -13.45 12.94 8.93
N LEU A 380 -13.26 13.68 7.84
CA LEU A 380 -13.35 13.13 6.47
C LEU A 380 -12.28 12.06 6.19
N GLY A 381 -11.13 12.15 6.86
CA GLY A 381 -10.07 11.15 6.80
C GLY A 381 -10.40 9.82 7.50
N ASP A 382 -11.42 9.77 8.36
CA ASP A 382 -11.89 8.54 8.96
C ASP A 382 -12.74 7.75 7.95
N SER A 383 -12.26 6.54 7.62
CA SER A 383 -12.83 5.62 6.63
C SER A 383 -14.35 5.38 6.72
N GLY A 384 -14.93 5.46 7.91
CA GLY A 384 -16.37 5.25 8.12
C GLY A 384 -17.22 6.52 8.15
N PHE A 385 -16.61 7.70 8.31
CA PHE A 385 -17.34 8.90 8.72
C PHE A 385 -18.42 9.32 7.72
N VAL A 386 -18.02 9.55 6.46
CA VAL A 386 -18.94 9.94 5.38
C VAL A 386 -19.99 8.86 5.16
N SER A 387 -19.58 7.59 5.06
CA SER A 387 -20.50 6.46 4.84
C SER A 387 -21.59 6.40 5.93
N ASN A 388 -21.21 6.58 7.19
CA ASN A 388 -22.14 6.58 8.32
C ASN A 388 -23.14 7.75 8.24
N ARG A 389 -22.70 8.96 7.86
CA ARG A 389 -23.62 10.10 7.68
C ARG A 389 -24.64 9.83 6.57
N ILE A 390 -24.22 9.21 5.47
CA ILE A 390 -25.13 8.87 4.38
C ILE A 390 -26.08 7.72 4.77
N ALA A 391 -25.62 6.73 5.56
CA ALA A 391 -26.48 5.68 6.10
C ALA A 391 -27.57 6.26 7.03
N GLU A 392 -27.22 7.20 7.90
CA GLU A 392 -28.18 7.92 8.75
C GLU A 392 -29.20 8.70 7.93
N LEU A 393 -28.77 9.38 6.85
CA LEU A 393 -29.67 10.05 5.92
C LEU A 393 -30.66 9.06 5.28
N ARG A 394 -30.19 7.90 4.80
CA ARG A 394 -31.06 6.87 4.21
C ARG A 394 -32.08 6.36 5.24
N LYS A 395 -31.66 6.15 6.49
CA LYS A 395 -32.53 5.76 7.60
C LYS A 395 -33.60 6.82 7.89
N GLU A 396 -33.23 8.10 7.92
CA GLU A 396 -34.17 9.23 8.06
C GLU A 396 -35.20 9.26 6.93
N LYS A 397 -34.80 8.84 5.72
CA LYS A 397 -35.65 8.80 4.52
C LYS A 397 -36.34 7.45 4.31
N ASN A 398 -36.51 6.65 5.37
CA ASN A 398 -37.23 5.37 5.33
C ASN A 398 -36.72 4.42 4.22
N PHE A 399 -35.41 4.33 4.02
CA PHE A 399 -34.83 3.42 3.03
C PHE A 399 -35.07 1.96 3.41
N VAL A 400 -35.73 1.21 2.52
CA VAL A 400 -36.05 -0.21 2.68
C VAL A 400 -35.55 -0.97 1.46
N ILE A 401 -34.84 -2.08 1.69
CA ILE A 401 -34.40 -3.02 0.65
C ILE A 401 -35.27 -4.28 0.75
N TYR A 402 -35.87 -4.66 -0.37
CA TYR A 402 -36.73 -5.84 -0.51
C TYR A 402 -35.98 -7.06 -1.03
N ASP A 403 -34.86 -6.85 -1.73
CA ASP A 403 -33.96 -7.96 -2.07
C ASP A 403 -33.18 -8.41 -0.84
N TYR A 404 -33.37 -9.66 -0.43
CA TYR A 404 -32.75 -10.20 0.77
C TYR A 404 -31.21 -10.21 0.72
N TYR A 405 -30.62 -10.54 -0.44
CA TYR A 405 -29.16 -10.64 -0.57
C TYR A 405 -28.52 -9.25 -0.60
N LEU A 406 -29.10 -8.30 -1.34
CA LEU A 406 -28.64 -6.90 -1.28
C LEU A 406 -28.84 -6.29 0.12
N GLY A 407 -29.86 -6.73 0.84
CA GLY A 407 -30.07 -6.36 2.23
C GLY A 407 -28.98 -6.89 3.16
N ILE A 408 -28.52 -8.14 2.97
CA ILE A 408 -27.32 -8.69 3.65
C ILE A 408 -26.09 -7.86 3.30
N ASP A 409 -25.87 -7.53 2.02
CA ASP A 409 -24.71 -6.73 1.60
C ASP A 409 -24.74 -5.35 2.25
N TYR A 410 -25.92 -4.74 2.36
CA TYR A 410 -26.08 -3.43 2.99
C TYR A 410 -25.78 -3.44 4.49
N GLN A 411 -25.85 -4.58 5.18
CA GLN A 411 -25.46 -4.68 6.59
C GLN A 411 -23.96 -4.43 6.82
N SER A 412 -23.14 -4.55 5.76
CA SER A 412 -21.73 -4.13 5.81
C SER A 412 -21.57 -2.59 5.86
N VAL A 413 -22.58 -1.85 5.37
CA VAL A 413 -22.63 -0.38 5.35
C VAL A 413 -23.37 0.16 6.57
N ASP A 414 -24.48 -0.46 6.95
CA ASP A 414 -25.27 -0.12 8.15
C ASP A 414 -25.56 -1.41 8.94
N THR A 415 -24.77 -1.64 9.99
CA THR A 415 -24.87 -2.86 10.81
C THR A 415 -26.18 -2.99 11.56
N GLU A 416 -26.96 -1.91 11.71
CA GLU A 416 -28.29 -1.94 12.33
C GLU A 416 -29.41 -2.18 11.32
N PHE A 417 -29.08 -2.32 10.03
CA PHE A 417 -30.08 -2.50 8.99
C PHE A 417 -30.76 -3.88 9.07
N GLU A 418 -32.09 -3.87 9.07
CA GLU A 418 -32.91 -5.06 9.00
C GLU A 418 -33.51 -5.20 7.61
N SER A 419 -33.17 -6.28 6.92
CA SER A 419 -33.75 -6.61 5.61
C SER A 419 -35.24 -6.89 5.73
N ASN A 420 -36.02 -6.54 4.69
CA ASN A 420 -37.44 -6.83 4.67
C ASN A 420 -37.70 -8.35 4.61
N PRO A 421 -38.39 -8.95 5.60
CA PRO A 421 -38.57 -10.41 5.64
C PRO A 421 -39.60 -10.94 4.63
N ALA A 422 -40.45 -10.07 4.06
CA ALA A 422 -41.44 -10.46 3.07
C ALA A 422 -40.90 -10.41 1.63
N GLY A 423 -39.99 -9.47 1.34
CA GLY A 423 -39.52 -9.18 -0.01
C GLY A 423 -40.60 -8.61 -0.94
N ASP A 424 -40.29 -8.51 -2.23
CA ASP A 424 -41.19 -8.05 -3.30
C ASP A 424 -40.77 -8.67 -4.64
N ASP A 425 -41.70 -8.94 -5.55
CA ASP A 425 -41.41 -9.62 -6.82
C ASP A 425 -40.86 -8.70 -7.91
N LEU A 426 -40.96 -7.38 -7.74
CA LEU A 426 -40.49 -6.38 -8.71
C LEU A 426 -39.65 -5.26 -8.08
N MET A 427 -39.98 -4.81 -6.87
CA MET A 427 -39.32 -3.69 -6.20
C MET A 427 -38.04 -4.14 -5.52
N VAL A 428 -36.92 -3.49 -5.80
CA VAL A 428 -35.65 -3.74 -5.10
C VAL A 428 -35.54 -2.89 -3.84
N ALA A 429 -35.91 -1.61 -3.92
CA ALA A 429 -35.88 -0.70 -2.77
C ALA A 429 -36.92 0.42 -2.85
N THR A 430 -37.26 0.98 -1.69
CA THR A 430 -38.08 2.20 -1.55
C THR A 430 -37.43 3.16 -0.56
N PHE A 431 -37.74 4.45 -0.71
CA PHE A 431 -37.37 5.52 0.22
C PHE A 431 -38.31 6.71 0.01
N ASP A 432 -38.28 7.66 0.95
CA ASP A 432 -38.97 8.93 0.84
C ASP A 432 -38.45 9.72 -0.38
N GLY A 433 -39.18 9.65 -1.49
CA GLY A 433 -38.82 10.31 -2.74
C GLY A 433 -38.69 9.39 -3.96
N GLY A 434 -38.73 8.06 -3.77
CA GLY A 434 -38.58 7.14 -4.90
C GLY A 434 -38.83 5.66 -4.62
N THR A 435 -38.83 4.91 -5.72
CA THR A 435 -38.86 3.44 -5.73
C THR A 435 -37.94 2.98 -6.84
N ILE A 436 -37.18 1.91 -6.59
CA ILE A 436 -36.27 1.30 -7.56
C ILE A 436 -36.75 -0.12 -7.83
N THR A 437 -37.05 -0.42 -9.09
CA THR A 437 -37.42 -1.78 -9.52
C THR A 437 -36.21 -2.58 -10.00
N ALA A 438 -36.36 -3.89 -10.17
CA ALA A 438 -35.31 -4.75 -10.74
C ALA A 438 -34.89 -4.30 -12.14
N ASP A 439 -35.86 -3.87 -12.96
CA ASP A 439 -35.63 -3.32 -14.29
C ASP A 439 -34.84 -2.01 -14.25
N ASP A 440 -35.19 -1.10 -13.32
CA ASP A 440 -34.49 0.19 -13.17
C ASP A 440 -33.03 -0.03 -12.75
N LEU A 441 -32.81 -0.94 -11.79
CA LEU A 441 -31.47 -1.23 -11.28
C LEU A 441 -30.58 -1.85 -12.37
N LEU A 442 -31.08 -2.85 -13.11
CA LEU A 442 -30.31 -3.44 -14.21
C LEU A 442 -30.02 -2.41 -15.30
N THR A 443 -31.01 -1.59 -15.66
CA THR A 443 -30.83 -0.55 -16.67
C THR A 443 -29.74 0.42 -16.26
N PHE A 444 -29.77 0.89 -15.01
CA PHE A 444 -28.73 1.78 -14.49
C PHE A 444 -27.36 1.10 -14.54
N ALA A 445 -27.25 -0.11 -14.00
CA ALA A 445 -26.00 -0.85 -13.93
C ALA A 445 -25.40 -1.13 -15.33
N LEU A 446 -26.19 -1.65 -16.28
CA LEU A 446 -25.68 -1.99 -17.62
C LEU A 446 -25.20 -0.78 -18.42
N ASN A 447 -25.82 0.38 -18.23
CA ASN A 447 -25.38 1.61 -18.89
C ASN A 447 -24.15 2.24 -18.23
N LYS A 448 -23.74 1.74 -17.06
CA LYS A 448 -22.49 2.13 -16.38
C LYS A 448 -21.36 1.15 -16.67
N ASN A 449 -21.59 -0.13 -16.45
CA ASN A 449 -20.52 -1.13 -16.48
C ASN A 449 -20.94 -2.46 -17.13
N GLY A 450 -21.77 -2.37 -18.18
CA GLY A 450 -22.28 -3.56 -18.88
C GLY A 450 -21.18 -4.46 -19.44
N SER A 451 -20.03 -3.88 -19.82
CA SER A 451 -18.85 -4.60 -20.36
C SER A 451 -18.16 -5.47 -19.31
N LEU A 452 -18.06 -5.02 -18.05
CA LEU A 452 -17.54 -5.86 -16.97
C LEU A 452 -18.55 -6.94 -16.54
N TYR A 453 -19.84 -6.60 -16.46
CA TYR A 453 -20.85 -7.56 -16.04
C TYR A 453 -21.02 -8.71 -17.04
N ILE A 454 -20.95 -8.44 -18.35
CA ILE A 454 -20.99 -9.52 -19.35
C ILE A 454 -19.76 -10.42 -19.24
N LEU A 455 -18.59 -9.87 -18.94
CA LEU A 455 -17.36 -10.64 -18.77
C LEU A 455 -17.53 -11.68 -17.66
N TYR A 456 -18.02 -11.26 -16.50
CA TYR A 456 -18.24 -12.16 -15.36
C TYR A 456 -19.37 -13.15 -15.60
N ALA A 457 -20.49 -12.68 -16.17
CA ALA A 457 -21.64 -13.53 -16.50
C ALA A 457 -21.30 -14.61 -17.54
N SER A 458 -20.24 -14.42 -18.32
CA SER A 458 -19.80 -15.38 -19.34
C SER A 458 -18.90 -16.49 -18.77
N GLN A 459 -18.29 -16.32 -17.59
CA GLN A 459 -17.25 -17.21 -17.10
C GLN A 459 -17.68 -18.67 -16.99
N LEU A 460 -18.78 -18.95 -16.29
CA LEU A 460 -19.22 -20.32 -16.08
C LEU A 460 -19.69 -20.96 -17.40
N ALA A 461 -20.49 -20.24 -18.19
CA ALA A 461 -20.94 -20.73 -19.49
C ALA A 461 -19.76 -21.08 -20.42
N TYR A 462 -18.73 -20.24 -20.44
CA TYR A 462 -17.51 -20.45 -21.23
C TYR A 462 -16.75 -21.71 -20.83
N VAL A 463 -16.43 -21.88 -19.54
CA VAL A 463 -15.66 -23.05 -19.08
C VAL A 463 -16.47 -24.34 -19.24
N MET A 464 -17.79 -24.26 -19.04
CA MET A 464 -18.70 -25.40 -19.21
C MET A 464 -18.75 -25.88 -20.65
N ASP A 465 -18.92 -24.97 -21.62
CA ASP A 465 -18.95 -25.31 -23.04
C ASP A 465 -17.66 -26.03 -23.48
N ARG A 466 -16.50 -25.51 -23.05
CA ARG A 466 -15.20 -26.01 -23.51
C ARG A 466 -14.79 -27.34 -22.88
N TYR A 467 -14.99 -27.53 -21.57
CA TYR A 467 -14.34 -28.63 -20.84
C TYR A 467 -15.26 -29.47 -19.96
N TYR A 468 -16.55 -29.12 -19.82
CA TYR A 468 -17.44 -29.92 -18.97
C TYR A 468 -17.55 -31.37 -19.44
N GLN A 469 -17.73 -31.60 -20.74
CA GLN A 469 -17.86 -32.95 -21.28
C GLN A 469 -16.59 -33.79 -21.03
N GLU A 470 -15.41 -33.20 -21.21
CA GLU A 470 -14.13 -33.89 -21.00
C GLU A 470 -13.93 -34.28 -19.54
N VAL A 471 -14.29 -33.40 -18.62
CA VAL A 471 -13.99 -33.54 -17.19
C VAL A 471 -15.08 -34.31 -16.43
N TYR A 472 -16.35 -34.04 -16.72
CA TYR A 472 -17.49 -34.57 -15.95
C TYR A 472 -18.18 -35.76 -16.60
N CYS A 473 -18.00 -35.96 -17.91
CA CYS A 473 -18.62 -37.03 -18.69
C CYS A 473 -17.60 -38.01 -19.27
N PHE A 474 -16.40 -38.10 -18.66
CA PHE A 474 -15.34 -39.00 -19.10
C PHE A 474 -15.81 -40.46 -19.13
N GLY A 475 -15.69 -41.11 -20.30
CA GLY A 475 -16.10 -42.51 -20.49
C GLY A 475 -17.60 -42.73 -20.73
N GLU A 476 -18.42 -41.67 -20.74
CA GLU A 476 -19.87 -41.74 -20.97
C GLU A 476 -20.25 -41.56 -22.45
N THR A 477 -21.32 -42.24 -22.90
CA THR A 477 -21.81 -42.14 -24.30
C THR A 477 -22.68 -40.92 -24.56
N THR A 478 -23.29 -40.35 -23.52
CA THR A 478 -24.15 -39.16 -23.57
C THR A 478 -23.88 -38.35 -22.32
N CYS A 479 -23.53 -37.08 -22.50
CA CYS A 479 -23.20 -36.19 -21.40
C CYS A 479 -24.46 -35.49 -20.86
N GLU A 480 -24.64 -35.51 -19.54
CA GLU A 480 -25.72 -34.78 -18.84
C GLU A 480 -25.17 -33.47 -18.27
N PHE A 481 -25.63 -32.36 -18.84
CA PHE A 481 -25.22 -31.00 -18.49
C PHE A 481 -26.06 -30.42 -17.35
N ASP A 482 -27.23 -31.00 -17.06
CA ASP A 482 -27.98 -30.66 -15.85
C ASP A 482 -27.27 -31.26 -14.63
N LEU A 483 -26.58 -30.41 -13.87
CA LEU A 483 -25.81 -30.81 -12.69
C LEU A 483 -26.65 -31.58 -11.66
N SER A 484 -27.96 -31.34 -11.60
CA SER A 484 -28.87 -32.02 -10.67
C SER A 484 -29.22 -33.45 -11.09
N LYS A 485 -28.96 -33.81 -12.35
CA LYS A 485 -29.23 -35.12 -12.95
C LYS A 485 -27.97 -35.90 -13.30
N SER A 486 -26.81 -35.26 -13.24
CA SER A 486 -25.53 -35.87 -13.58
C SER A 486 -25.06 -36.82 -12.48
N ASP A 487 -24.68 -38.04 -12.87
CA ASP A 487 -24.11 -39.06 -11.98
C ASP A 487 -22.56 -38.98 -11.90
N SER A 488 -21.98 -37.84 -12.29
CA SER A 488 -20.53 -37.66 -12.31
C SER A 488 -19.90 -37.87 -10.93
N THR A 489 -18.84 -38.69 -10.88
CA THR A 489 -18.09 -38.92 -9.63
C THR A 489 -17.51 -37.63 -9.07
N LYS A 490 -17.05 -36.70 -9.95
CA LYS A 490 -16.54 -35.39 -9.52
C LYS A 490 -17.61 -34.52 -8.85
N LEU A 491 -18.87 -34.59 -9.28
CA LEU A 491 -19.97 -33.88 -8.59
C LEU A 491 -20.27 -34.49 -7.22
N THR A 492 -20.12 -35.81 -7.09
CA THR A 492 -20.22 -36.49 -5.78
C THR A 492 -19.10 -36.05 -4.84
N ASP A 493 -17.87 -35.90 -5.35
CA ASP A 493 -16.74 -35.37 -4.57
C ASP A 493 -16.99 -33.91 -4.15
N HIS A 494 -17.50 -33.06 -5.04
CA HIS A 494 -17.88 -31.67 -4.71
C HIS A 494 -18.94 -31.60 -3.60
N ALA A 495 -19.95 -32.48 -3.64
CA ALA A 495 -20.96 -32.56 -2.58
C ALA A 495 -20.35 -32.99 -1.24
N LYS A 496 -19.34 -33.87 -1.25
CA LYS A 496 -18.60 -34.26 -0.04
C LYS A 496 -17.77 -33.08 0.51
N THR A 497 -17.05 -32.37 -0.35
CA THR A 497 -16.30 -31.16 0.04
C THR A 497 -17.25 -30.10 0.63
N LEU A 498 -18.44 -29.90 0.06
CA LEU A 498 -19.44 -29.01 0.62
C LEU A 498 -19.91 -29.45 2.01
N ALA A 499 -20.13 -30.75 2.22
CA ALA A 499 -20.52 -31.29 3.53
C ALA A 499 -19.41 -31.10 4.59
N GLU A 500 -18.15 -31.21 4.19
CA GLU A 500 -16.98 -30.91 5.05
C GLU A 500 -16.90 -29.42 5.40
N LEU A 501 -17.15 -28.53 4.42
CA LEU A 501 -17.26 -27.09 4.66
C LEU A 501 -18.40 -26.76 5.63
N LYS A 502 -19.57 -27.38 5.44
CA LYS A 502 -20.73 -27.21 6.33
C LYS A 502 -20.44 -27.68 7.75
N THR A 503 -19.82 -28.84 7.90
CA THR A 503 -19.39 -29.35 9.22
C THR A 503 -18.40 -28.40 9.90
N SER A 504 -17.48 -27.82 9.13
CA SER A 504 -16.51 -26.84 9.63
C SER A 504 -17.20 -25.55 10.08
N PHE A 505 -18.16 -25.05 9.30
CA PHE A 505 -19.00 -23.91 9.67
C PHE A 505 -19.81 -24.17 10.95
N GLU A 506 -20.49 -25.31 11.05
CA GLU A 506 -21.30 -25.70 12.22
C GLU A 506 -20.44 -25.82 13.50
N SER A 507 -19.14 -26.08 13.35
CA SER A 507 -18.17 -26.14 14.45
C SER A 507 -17.50 -24.79 14.75
N SER A 508 -17.78 -23.75 13.95
CA SER A 508 -17.14 -22.43 14.03
C SER A 508 -17.98 -21.44 14.85
N TYR A 509 -17.40 -20.26 15.14
CA TYR A 509 -18.12 -19.17 15.80
C TYR A 509 -19.14 -18.47 14.87
N TYR A 510 -19.06 -18.67 13.55
CA TYR A 510 -19.95 -18.02 12.58
C TYR A 510 -21.42 -18.45 12.69
N VAL A 511 -21.68 -19.65 13.23
CA VAL A 511 -23.04 -20.18 13.46
C VAL A 511 -23.89 -19.30 14.39
N TYR A 512 -23.27 -18.42 15.18
CA TYR A 512 -23.97 -17.50 16.06
C TYR A 512 -24.52 -16.26 15.33
N TYR A 513 -24.02 -15.96 14.14
CA TYR A 513 -24.35 -14.74 13.38
C TYR A 513 -25.03 -15.02 12.06
N TYR A 514 -24.71 -16.15 11.43
CA TYR A 514 -25.14 -16.47 10.09
C TYR A 514 -25.76 -17.86 10.03
N THR A 515 -26.68 -18.05 9.09
CA THR A 515 -27.03 -19.36 8.54
C THR A 515 -25.90 -19.86 7.64
N PHE A 516 -25.90 -21.17 7.31
CA PHE A 516 -24.88 -21.69 6.41
C PHE A 516 -24.97 -21.05 5.02
N GLU A 517 -26.18 -20.80 4.55
CA GLU A 517 -26.46 -20.14 3.28
C GLU A 517 -25.98 -18.69 3.24
N GLU A 518 -26.19 -17.91 4.31
CA GLU A 518 -25.62 -16.56 4.44
C GLU A 518 -24.09 -16.60 4.48
N TYR A 519 -23.52 -17.60 5.16
CA TYR A 519 -22.07 -17.78 5.22
C TYR A 519 -21.47 -18.06 3.83
N ILE A 520 -22.05 -18.98 3.05
CA ILE A 520 -21.52 -19.26 1.70
C ILE A 520 -21.81 -18.12 0.70
N TYR A 521 -22.87 -17.34 0.91
CA TYR A 521 -23.12 -16.13 0.14
C TYR A 521 -22.03 -15.07 0.41
N LEU A 522 -21.79 -14.75 1.68
CA LEU A 522 -20.78 -13.76 2.08
C LEU A 522 -19.35 -14.19 1.74
N ALA A 523 -19.06 -15.50 1.81
CA ALA A 523 -17.71 -16.01 1.58
C ALA A 523 -17.40 -16.32 0.10
N TYR A 524 -18.41 -16.72 -0.69
CA TYR A 524 -18.20 -17.25 -2.05
C TYR A 524 -19.17 -16.70 -3.11
N GLY A 525 -20.11 -15.82 -2.74
CA GLY A 525 -21.17 -15.30 -3.62
C GLY A 525 -22.28 -16.32 -3.94
N ALA A 526 -22.24 -17.52 -3.37
CA ALA A 526 -23.19 -18.58 -3.66
C ALA A 526 -24.50 -18.42 -2.87
N LYS A 527 -25.65 -18.34 -3.54
CA LYS A 527 -26.98 -18.14 -2.92
C LYS A 527 -27.60 -19.44 -2.39
N SER A 528 -26.99 -20.58 -2.69
CA SER A 528 -27.45 -21.90 -2.27
C SER A 528 -26.33 -22.94 -2.34
N GLU A 529 -26.54 -24.09 -1.71
CA GLU A 529 -25.64 -25.24 -1.84
C GLU A 529 -25.46 -25.70 -3.30
N ALA A 530 -26.53 -25.65 -4.11
CA ALA A 530 -26.47 -25.99 -5.53
C ALA A 530 -25.63 -24.97 -6.32
N ASP A 531 -25.77 -23.68 -6.00
CA ASP A 531 -24.94 -22.62 -6.56
C ASP A 531 -23.46 -22.80 -6.19
N MET A 532 -23.16 -23.20 -4.96
CA MET A 532 -21.78 -23.48 -4.53
C MET A 532 -21.15 -24.60 -5.36
N ILE A 533 -21.89 -25.68 -5.62
CA ILE A 533 -21.42 -26.77 -6.47
C ILE A 533 -21.21 -26.29 -7.91
N GLY A 534 -22.23 -25.69 -8.52
CA GLY A 534 -22.20 -25.34 -9.94
C GLY A 534 -21.34 -24.14 -10.30
N LYS A 535 -21.34 -23.09 -9.49
CA LYS A 535 -20.71 -21.80 -9.84
C LYS A 535 -19.32 -21.65 -9.25
N TYR A 536 -19.05 -22.25 -8.09
CA TYR A 536 -17.74 -22.22 -7.47
C TYR A 536 -16.92 -23.48 -7.80
N TYR A 537 -17.37 -24.66 -7.37
CA TYR A 537 -16.54 -25.88 -7.51
C TYR A 537 -16.40 -26.37 -8.96
N VAL A 538 -17.47 -26.40 -9.74
CA VAL A 538 -17.38 -26.79 -11.16
C VAL A 538 -16.52 -25.80 -11.93
N LYS A 539 -16.74 -24.49 -11.75
CA LYS A 539 -15.94 -23.45 -12.41
C LYS A 539 -14.45 -23.55 -12.07
N SER A 540 -14.11 -23.66 -10.78
CA SER A 540 -12.72 -23.77 -10.33
C SER A 540 -12.03 -25.05 -10.81
N THR A 541 -12.79 -26.13 -11.01
CA THR A 541 -12.28 -27.38 -11.59
C THR A 541 -11.98 -27.25 -13.08
N LEU A 542 -12.81 -26.51 -13.83
CA LEU A 542 -12.68 -26.36 -15.28
C LEU A 542 -11.71 -25.25 -15.70
N GLN A 543 -11.57 -24.20 -14.89
CA GLN A 543 -10.73 -23.03 -15.19
C GLN A 543 -9.28 -23.38 -15.60
N PRO A 544 -8.55 -24.27 -14.88
CA PRO A 544 -7.17 -24.61 -15.27
C PRO A 544 -7.04 -25.21 -16.68
N TYR A 545 -8.06 -25.92 -17.17
CA TYR A 545 -8.05 -26.49 -18.52
C TYR A 545 -8.13 -25.40 -19.59
N VAL A 546 -9.02 -24.42 -19.39
CA VAL A 546 -9.14 -23.24 -20.26
C VAL A 546 -7.83 -22.45 -20.29
N ILE A 547 -7.26 -22.18 -19.12
CA ILE A 547 -6.01 -21.41 -19.00
C ILE A 547 -4.88 -22.13 -19.72
N TYR A 548 -4.70 -23.43 -19.47
CA TYR A 548 -3.67 -24.22 -20.14
C TYR A 548 -3.87 -24.26 -21.66
N SER A 549 -5.12 -24.35 -22.14
CA SER A 549 -5.44 -24.31 -23.57
C SER A 549 -5.00 -23.02 -24.25
N GLU A 550 -5.08 -21.89 -23.54
CA GLU A 550 -4.60 -20.60 -24.03
C GLU A 550 -3.08 -20.53 -23.98
N ILE A 551 -2.43 -21.01 -22.92
CA ILE A 551 -0.97 -21.05 -22.79
C ILE A 551 -0.32 -21.79 -23.98
N ILE A 552 -0.91 -22.92 -24.40
CA ILE A 552 -0.37 -23.74 -25.50
C ILE A 552 -0.82 -23.29 -26.90
N LYS A 553 -1.75 -22.32 -26.96
CA LYS A 553 -2.35 -21.85 -28.22
C LYS A 553 -1.29 -21.27 -29.15
N ASN A 554 -1.56 -21.34 -30.46
CA ASN A 554 -0.68 -20.86 -31.51
C ASN A 554 0.78 -21.34 -31.37
N ASN A 555 0.97 -22.59 -30.89
CA ASN A 555 2.27 -23.17 -30.61
C ASN A 555 3.06 -22.43 -29.51
N TRP A 556 2.37 -22.16 -28.39
CA TRP A 556 2.93 -21.49 -27.20
C TRP A 556 3.40 -20.06 -27.45
N GLU A 557 2.61 -19.29 -28.21
CA GLU A 557 2.92 -17.89 -28.57
C GLU A 557 3.12 -17.03 -27.31
N LEU A 558 2.20 -17.10 -26.33
CA LEU A 558 2.31 -16.36 -25.07
C LEU A 558 3.63 -16.64 -24.34
N LEU A 559 4.00 -17.91 -24.22
CA LEU A 559 5.25 -18.29 -23.54
C LEU A 559 6.48 -17.87 -24.34
N SER A 560 6.45 -18.04 -25.66
CA SER A 560 7.63 -17.87 -26.53
C SER A 560 7.91 -16.41 -26.86
N ASP A 561 6.87 -15.62 -27.06
CA ASP A 561 6.96 -14.28 -27.65
C ASP A 561 6.82 -13.16 -26.60
N TYR A 562 6.36 -13.49 -25.38
CA TYR A 562 6.17 -12.52 -24.31
C TYR A 562 6.86 -12.94 -23.02
N LEU A 563 6.48 -14.10 -22.44
CA LEU A 563 7.00 -14.50 -21.13
C LEU A 563 8.49 -14.85 -21.13
N TYR A 564 9.05 -15.27 -22.27
CA TYR A 564 10.46 -15.65 -22.35
C TYR A 564 11.42 -14.45 -22.27
N ASP A 565 10.98 -13.27 -22.67
CA ASP A 565 11.78 -12.05 -22.56
C ASP A 565 11.91 -11.62 -21.09
N LEU A 566 10.81 -11.68 -20.33
CA LEU A 566 10.82 -11.46 -18.87
C LEU A 566 11.74 -12.45 -18.13
N ILE A 567 11.69 -13.74 -18.50
CA ILE A 567 12.61 -14.75 -17.95
C ILE A 567 14.06 -14.45 -18.32
N THR A 568 14.29 -13.90 -19.51
CA THR A 568 15.62 -13.50 -19.97
C THR A 568 16.17 -12.37 -19.13
N ASP A 569 15.36 -11.35 -18.86
CA ASP A 569 15.77 -10.23 -18.02
C ASP A 569 16.10 -10.69 -16.58
N TYR A 570 15.22 -11.48 -15.96
CA TYR A 570 15.49 -12.05 -14.62
C TYR A 570 16.72 -12.93 -14.56
N TYR A 571 16.99 -13.64 -15.65
CA TYR A 571 18.20 -14.41 -15.76
C TYR A 571 19.41 -13.46 -15.86
N ASP A 572 19.36 -12.42 -16.69
CA ASP A 572 20.51 -11.53 -16.94
C ASP A 572 20.83 -10.66 -15.71
N ASN A 573 19.82 -10.18 -14.99
CA ASN A 573 19.94 -9.36 -13.76
C ASN A 573 19.99 -10.18 -12.46
N TYR A 574 20.22 -11.50 -12.56
CA TYR A 574 20.15 -12.39 -11.41
C TYR A 574 21.12 -12.01 -10.27
N PHE A 575 20.58 -11.91 -9.06
CA PHE A 575 21.36 -11.97 -7.81
C PHE A 575 20.56 -12.63 -6.68
N SER A 576 21.29 -13.19 -5.70
CA SER A 576 20.74 -13.73 -4.45
C SER A 576 21.72 -13.47 -3.31
N ILE A 577 21.51 -12.38 -2.59
CA ILE A 577 22.41 -11.89 -1.54
C ILE A 577 21.62 -11.40 -0.33
N LYS A 578 22.25 -11.41 0.84
CA LYS A 578 21.78 -10.69 2.02
C LYS A 578 22.74 -9.54 2.26
N VAL A 579 22.20 -8.34 2.45
CA VAL A 579 22.99 -7.11 2.54
C VAL A 579 22.86 -6.52 3.93
N GLU A 580 23.99 -6.25 4.56
CA GLU A 580 24.09 -5.26 5.64
C GLU A 580 24.72 -4.02 5.00
N TYR A 581 24.10 -2.85 5.13
CA TYR A 581 24.67 -1.62 4.58
C TYR A 581 25.13 -0.68 5.69
N LEU A 582 26.12 0.15 5.38
CA LEU A 582 26.48 1.35 6.14
C LEU A 582 26.20 2.56 5.26
N MET A 583 25.30 3.43 5.69
CA MET A 583 24.98 4.67 4.98
C MET A 583 25.72 5.84 5.62
N ILE A 584 26.41 6.61 4.78
CA ILE A 584 27.06 7.88 5.09
C ILE A 584 26.16 8.99 4.58
N TYR A 585 25.73 9.88 5.46
CA TYR A 585 24.80 10.94 5.11
C TYR A 585 25.06 12.23 5.88
N VAL A 586 24.40 13.30 5.46
CA VAL A 586 24.36 14.60 6.14
C VAL A 586 22.94 14.92 6.58
N ASP A 587 22.82 15.70 7.64
CA ASP A 587 21.55 16.18 8.21
C ASP A 587 21.84 17.57 8.77
N ARG A 588 21.77 18.56 7.87
CA ARG A 588 22.14 19.96 8.12
C ARG A 588 21.01 20.73 8.77
N ASP A 589 19.76 20.35 8.53
CA ASP A 589 18.58 20.96 9.15
C ASP A 589 18.24 20.38 10.54
N GLU A 590 18.95 19.30 10.91
CA GLU A 590 18.87 18.61 12.19
C GLU A 590 17.48 18.01 12.41
N SER A 591 16.79 17.64 11.33
CA SER A 591 15.47 17.00 11.32
C SER A 591 15.52 15.58 11.91
N GLY A 592 16.69 14.94 11.89
CA GLY A 592 16.87 13.54 12.25
C GLY A 592 16.69 12.59 11.07
N THR A 593 16.39 13.12 9.88
CA THR A 593 16.38 12.41 8.60
C THR A 593 17.55 12.86 7.73
N PRO A 594 18.04 12.02 6.80
CA PRO A 594 19.02 12.48 5.81
C PRO A 594 18.47 13.63 4.98
N ASP A 595 19.32 14.62 4.68
CA ASP A 595 19.03 15.62 3.65
C ASP A 595 19.01 14.95 2.28
N ASP A 596 18.34 15.57 1.30
CA ASP A 596 18.45 15.14 -0.09
C ASP A 596 19.90 15.29 -0.57
N TYR A 597 20.47 14.18 -1.03
CA TYR A 597 21.88 14.11 -1.37
C TYR A 597 22.20 14.89 -2.64
N GLU A 598 21.32 14.86 -3.64
CA GLU A 598 21.53 15.57 -4.91
C GLU A 598 21.46 17.08 -4.70
N GLU A 599 20.47 17.56 -3.94
CA GLU A 599 20.35 18.96 -3.55
C GLU A 599 21.57 19.41 -2.74
N PHE A 600 21.98 18.63 -1.74
CA PHE A 600 23.16 18.92 -0.94
C PHE A 600 24.41 19.08 -1.81
N ILE A 601 24.66 18.16 -2.74
CA ILE A 601 25.81 18.23 -3.65
C ILE A 601 25.71 19.45 -4.57
N ALA A 602 24.52 19.77 -5.09
CA ALA A 602 24.29 20.92 -5.96
C ALA A 602 24.56 22.27 -5.25
N GLU A 603 24.34 22.33 -3.93
CA GLU A 603 24.62 23.51 -3.11
C GLU A 603 26.10 23.67 -2.71
N LEU A 604 26.94 22.64 -2.91
CA LEU A 604 28.34 22.70 -2.53
C LEU A 604 29.12 23.73 -3.35
N THR A 605 29.82 24.62 -2.64
CA THR A 605 30.72 25.60 -3.26
C THR A 605 32.04 24.98 -3.77
N ASP A 606 32.45 23.83 -3.23
CA ASP A 606 33.66 23.10 -3.61
C ASP A 606 33.44 21.57 -3.52
N GLN A 607 32.85 21.01 -4.58
CA GLN A 607 32.59 19.57 -4.69
C GLN A 607 33.89 18.74 -4.67
N ALA A 608 34.99 19.23 -5.25
CA ALA A 608 36.25 18.48 -5.28
C ALA A 608 36.85 18.29 -3.88
N ALA A 609 36.70 19.28 -2.99
CA ALA A 609 37.09 19.15 -1.59
C ALA A 609 36.22 18.13 -0.85
N TYR A 610 34.91 18.10 -1.16
CA TYR A 610 33.99 17.11 -0.63
C TYR A 610 34.33 15.68 -1.08
N ASP A 611 34.52 15.45 -2.38
CA ASP A 611 34.89 14.14 -2.93
C ASP A 611 36.19 13.61 -2.31
N THR A 612 37.16 14.50 -2.11
CA THR A 612 38.42 14.18 -1.43
C THR A 612 38.18 13.74 0.00
N LEU A 613 37.28 14.41 0.73
CA LEU A 613 36.95 14.08 2.11
C LEU A 613 36.18 12.75 2.20
N VAL A 614 35.23 12.50 1.31
CA VAL A 614 34.51 11.22 1.20
C VAL A 614 35.49 10.08 0.95
N GLY A 615 36.39 10.21 -0.03
CA GLY A 615 37.39 9.16 -0.31
C GLY A 615 38.34 8.89 0.87
N GLN A 616 38.71 9.92 1.62
CA GLN A 616 39.46 9.75 2.88
C GLN A 616 38.62 9.04 3.94
N PHE A 617 37.33 9.36 4.05
CA PHE A 617 36.44 8.75 5.03
C PHE A 617 36.23 7.27 4.73
N GLU A 618 35.94 6.94 3.47
CA GLU A 618 35.81 5.57 3.00
C GLU A 618 37.07 4.75 3.30
N THR A 619 38.25 5.30 2.99
CA THR A 619 39.54 4.64 3.29
C THR A 619 39.66 4.36 4.79
N THR A 620 39.33 5.34 5.64
CA THR A 620 39.41 5.21 7.10
C THR A 620 38.42 4.17 7.64
N ILE A 621 37.21 4.13 7.08
CA ILE A 621 36.18 3.13 7.40
C ILE A 621 36.67 1.73 7.03
N ARG A 622 37.17 1.53 5.80
CA ARG A 622 37.66 0.23 5.33
C ARG A 622 38.87 -0.25 6.13
N ASP A 623 39.80 0.63 6.47
CA ASP A 623 40.95 0.31 7.34
C ASP A 623 40.50 -0.14 8.73
N TYR A 624 39.47 0.49 9.30
CA TYR A 624 38.89 0.06 10.57
C TYR A 624 38.24 -1.33 10.45
N LEU A 625 37.47 -1.57 9.39
CA LEU A 625 36.76 -2.84 9.17
C LEU A 625 37.68 -4.00 8.78
N ALA A 626 38.88 -3.72 8.28
CA ALA A 626 39.89 -4.73 7.97
C ALA A 626 40.46 -5.44 9.21
N ILE A 627 40.17 -4.94 10.42
CA ILE A 627 40.59 -5.53 11.69
C ILE A 627 39.56 -6.57 12.15
N ASP A 628 39.99 -7.82 12.34
CA ASP A 628 39.13 -8.92 12.81
C ASP A 628 38.31 -8.55 14.06
N GLY A 629 36.99 -8.74 13.98
CA GLY A 629 36.05 -8.46 15.06
C GLY A 629 35.39 -7.08 14.98
N ASN A 630 35.86 -6.20 14.10
CA ASN A 630 35.17 -4.94 13.80
C ASN A 630 34.00 -5.18 12.82
N THR A 631 32.87 -4.57 13.14
CA THR A 631 31.63 -4.54 12.34
C THR A 631 31.15 -3.11 12.16
N TYR A 632 30.14 -2.86 11.30
CA TYR A 632 29.51 -1.54 11.19
C TYR A 632 28.99 -1.02 12.53
N ALA A 633 28.36 -1.87 13.35
CA ALA A 633 27.92 -1.48 14.68
C ALA A 633 29.09 -1.02 15.59
N THR A 634 30.24 -1.71 15.54
CA THR A 634 31.42 -1.29 16.31
C THR A 634 32.05 -0.01 15.75
N LEU A 635 32.04 0.18 14.43
CA LEU A 635 32.52 1.38 13.75
C LEU A 635 31.68 2.59 14.16
N ILE A 636 30.36 2.49 14.06
CA ILE A 636 29.44 3.55 14.50
C ILE A 636 29.67 3.85 15.99
N SER A 637 29.85 2.83 16.83
CA SER A 637 30.17 3.04 18.24
C SER A 637 31.50 3.78 18.45
N ALA A 638 32.54 3.42 17.71
CA ALA A 638 33.86 4.06 17.79
C ALA A 638 33.81 5.51 17.29
N TYR A 639 33.20 5.73 16.12
CA TYR A 639 32.97 7.03 15.53
C TYR A 639 32.17 7.94 16.47
N ASN A 640 31.02 7.48 16.96
CA ASN A 640 30.17 8.27 17.85
C ASN A 640 30.86 8.60 19.19
N LYS A 641 31.75 7.74 19.70
CA LYS A 641 32.52 7.99 20.93
C LYS A 641 33.74 8.90 20.73
N ALA A 642 34.29 8.98 19.51
CA ALA A 642 35.45 9.80 19.21
C ALA A 642 35.16 11.28 19.46
N ARG A 643 36.16 12.03 19.91
CA ARG A 643 36.05 13.49 20.08
C ARG A 643 36.14 14.18 18.71
N ARG A 644 35.68 15.43 18.64
CA ARG A 644 35.77 16.23 17.40
C ARG A 644 37.21 16.58 17.02
N ASP A 645 38.13 16.58 17.99
CA ASP A 645 39.57 16.71 17.79
C ASP A 645 40.30 15.36 17.65
N ASP A 646 39.57 14.24 17.49
CA ASP A 646 40.16 12.92 17.32
C ASP A 646 40.97 12.85 16.02
N ALA A 647 42.19 12.32 16.10
CA ALA A 647 43.12 12.29 14.97
C ALA A 647 42.65 11.40 13.81
N THR A 648 41.71 10.47 14.05
CA THR A 648 41.18 9.54 13.04
C THR A 648 39.80 10.00 12.55
N TRP A 649 38.89 10.25 13.48
CA TRP A 649 37.47 10.48 13.18
C TRP A 649 37.06 11.96 13.21
N GLY A 650 37.87 12.82 13.83
CA GLY A 650 37.52 14.20 14.15
C GLY A 650 37.13 15.02 12.93
N GLN A 651 37.93 14.96 11.86
CA GLN A 651 37.69 15.75 10.64
C GLN A 651 36.34 15.43 9.97
N PHE A 652 35.90 14.17 10.00
CA PHE A 652 34.64 13.73 9.39
C PHE A 652 33.44 14.14 10.26
N LYS A 653 33.60 14.08 11.59
CA LYS A 653 32.59 14.59 12.54
C LYS A 653 32.44 16.10 12.47
N GLN A 654 33.55 16.82 12.33
CA GLN A 654 33.56 18.27 12.14
C GLN A 654 32.86 18.65 10.85
N TYR A 655 33.07 17.90 9.77
CA TYR A 655 32.36 18.13 8.52
C TYR A 655 30.86 17.84 8.62
N GLY A 656 30.42 16.99 9.56
CA GLY A 656 29.00 16.69 9.80
C GLY A 656 28.52 15.36 9.19
N PHE A 657 29.41 14.41 8.92
CA PHE A 657 28.99 13.08 8.43
C PHE A 657 28.37 12.24 9.54
N TYR A 658 27.21 11.66 9.25
CA TYR A 658 26.52 10.67 10.08
C TYR A 658 26.63 9.28 9.48
N LEU A 659 26.50 8.27 10.35
CA LEU A 659 26.57 6.87 9.98
C LEU A 659 25.36 6.14 10.54
N VAL A 660 24.68 5.36 9.70
CA VAL A 660 23.63 4.42 10.10
C VAL A 660 23.84 3.08 9.40
N THR A 661 23.32 2.01 9.99
CA THR A 661 23.45 0.67 9.42
C THR A 661 22.15 -0.09 9.59
N GLU A 662 21.82 -0.91 8.60
CA GLU A 662 20.66 -1.79 8.62
C GLU A 662 21.02 -3.15 8.02
N ASN A 663 20.35 -4.19 8.51
CA ASN A 663 20.43 -5.54 7.98
C ASN A 663 19.18 -5.83 7.15
N LEU A 664 19.35 -5.96 5.84
CA LEU A 664 18.27 -6.30 4.92
C LEU A 664 18.01 -7.81 4.93
N LYS A 665 16.78 -8.18 4.52
CA LYS A 665 16.43 -9.58 4.25
C LYS A 665 17.19 -10.08 3.00
N GLU A 666 16.96 -11.33 2.63
CA GLU A 666 17.47 -11.83 1.37
C GLU A 666 16.87 -11.05 0.20
N LEU A 667 17.74 -10.58 -0.67
CA LEU A 667 17.43 -9.76 -1.83
C LEU A 667 17.67 -10.58 -3.10
N THR A 668 16.71 -10.46 -4.00
CA THR A 668 16.74 -10.92 -5.38
C THR A 668 16.24 -9.79 -6.27
N TYR A 669 16.58 -9.80 -7.55
CA TYR A 669 16.14 -8.78 -8.51
C TYR A 669 14.63 -8.51 -8.44
N LEU A 670 13.84 -9.59 -8.48
CA LEU A 670 12.38 -9.60 -8.34
C LEU A 670 11.82 -8.99 -7.04
N THR A 671 12.63 -8.90 -5.99
CA THR A 671 12.19 -8.39 -4.68
C THR A 671 12.73 -6.99 -4.41
N THR A 672 13.51 -6.44 -5.34
CA THR A 672 14.22 -5.18 -5.14
C THR A 672 13.87 -4.11 -6.15
N VAL A 673 13.61 -4.48 -7.42
CA VAL A 673 13.47 -3.52 -8.53
C VAL A 673 12.41 -2.45 -8.24
N ASP A 674 11.27 -2.81 -7.63
CA ASP A 674 10.19 -1.86 -7.30
C ASP A 674 10.20 -1.37 -5.84
N VAL A 675 11.20 -1.78 -5.04
CA VAL A 675 11.23 -1.53 -3.58
C VAL A 675 12.34 -0.56 -3.19
N TYR A 676 13.42 -0.53 -3.96
CA TYR A 676 14.58 0.29 -3.71
C TYR A 676 14.85 1.20 -4.91
N GLU A 677 15.49 2.33 -4.66
CA GLU A 677 15.98 3.23 -5.70
C GLU A 677 16.88 2.45 -6.69
N GLU A 678 16.75 2.74 -7.99
CA GLU A 678 17.44 2.04 -9.09
C GLU A 678 18.95 1.91 -8.83
N ALA A 679 19.60 3.00 -8.41
CA ALA A 679 21.02 3.01 -8.08
C ALA A 679 21.41 1.95 -7.03
N LEU A 680 20.54 1.69 -6.06
CA LEU A 680 20.77 0.67 -5.03
C LEU A 680 20.55 -0.75 -5.57
N VAL A 681 19.57 -0.95 -6.45
CA VAL A 681 19.34 -2.22 -7.15
C VAL A 681 20.54 -2.60 -8.02
N ASP A 682 21.05 -1.64 -8.79
CA ASP A 682 22.28 -1.77 -9.58
C ASP A 682 23.48 -2.07 -8.69
N GLY A 683 23.59 -1.37 -7.54
CA GLY A 683 24.58 -1.63 -6.52
C GLY A 683 24.55 -3.06 -5.99
N PHE A 684 23.36 -3.62 -5.76
CA PHE A 684 23.19 -5.02 -5.34
C PHE A 684 23.61 -6.02 -6.42
N ALA A 685 23.24 -5.76 -7.67
CA ALA A 685 23.64 -6.59 -8.80
C ALA A 685 25.17 -6.58 -9.01
N ALA A 686 25.79 -5.40 -9.00
CA ALA A 686 27.23 -5.24 -9.12
C ALA A 686 27.98 -5.90 -7.95
N ALA A 687 27.47 -5.74 -6.72
CA ALA A 687 28.03 -6.40 -5.54
C ALA A 687 27.97 -7.93 -5.61
N TYR A 688 26.86 -8.48 -6.13
CA TYR A 688 26.73 -9.92 -6.39
C TYR A 688 27.74 -10.41 -7.45
N GLN A 689 27.88 -9.68 -8.55
CA GLN A 689 28.85 -10.02 -9.60
C GLN A 689 30.28 -10.01 -9.06
N GLU A 690 30.66 -9.01 -8.27
CA GLU A 690 31.97 -8.93 -7.63
C GLU A 690 32.19 -10.07 -6.63
N TYR A 691 31.18 -10.40 -5.82
CA TYR A 691 31.26 -11.51 -4.86
C TYR A 691 31.36 -12.87 -5.56
N SER A 692 30.78 -13.01 -6.75
CA SER A 692 30.79 -14.24 -7.54
C SER A 692 32.14 -14.54 -8.22
N LEU A 693 33.07 -13.57 -8.25
CA LEU A 693 34.41 -13.78 -8.79
C LEU A 693 35.17 -14.89 -8.03
N GLU A 694 36.00 -15.68 -8.73
CA GLU A 694 36.77 -16.77 -8.14
C GLU A 694 37.59 -16.37 -6.89
N ALA A 695 38.07 -15.13 -6.86
CA ALA A 695 38.84 -14.58 -5.75
C ALA A 695 37.99 -14.31 -4.48
N ASN A 696 36.68 -14.16 -4.63
CA ASN A 696 35.74 -13.75 -3.59
C ASN A 696 34.74 -14.85 -3.22
N LYS A 697 34.36 -15.74 -4.15
CA LYS A 697 33.25 -16.69 -3.98
C LYS A 697 33.40 -17.68 -2.83
N THR A 698 34.62 -17.89 -2.31
CA THR A 698 34.86 -18.77 -1.15
C THR A 698 34.79 -18.04 0.19
N LYS A 699 34.69 -16.70 0.20
CA LYS A 699 34.52 -15.91 1.41
C LYS A 699 33.12 -16.15 2.01
N SER A 700 32.98 -15.93 3.31
CA SER A 700 31.69 -15.97 4.01
C SER A 700 30.91 -14.68 3.83
N SER A 701 31.61 -13.57 3.64
CA SER A 701 31.07 -12.25 3.34
C SER A 701 32.01 -11.48 2.40
N HIS A 702 31.49 -10.48 1.71
CA HIS A 702 32.25 -9.64 0.77
C HIS A 702 31.78 -8.18 0.84
N TYR A 703 32.72 -7.26 1.09
CA TYR A 703 32.45 -5.83 0.95
C TYR A 703 32.47 -5.46 -0.52
N TYR A 704 31.43 -4.78 -1.00
CA TYR A 704 31.45 -4.19 -2.32
C TYR A 704 32.56 -3.13 -2.40
N SER A 705 33.25 -3.08 -3.54
CA SER A 705 34.45 -2.26 -3.71
C SER A 705 34.15 -0.77 -3.87
N GLU A 706 32.93 -0.40 -4.27
CA GLU A 706 32.50 0.99 -4.47
C GLU A 706 31.46 1.40 -3.42
N LEU A 707 31.22 2.71 -3.32
CA LEU A 707 30.07 3.28 -2.63
C LEU A 707 28.93 3.46 -3.63
N VAL A 708 27.72 3.12 -3.22
CA VAL A 708 26.52 3.35 -4.02
C VAL A 708 25.91 4.68 -3.62
N GLU A 709 25.76 5.58 -4.59
CA GLU A 709 25.16 6.90 -4.39
C GLU A 709 23.65 6.82 -4.58
N THR A 710 22.89 7.39 -3.64
CA THR A 710 21.43 7.46 -3.71
C THR A 710 20.94 8.82 -3.21
N SER A 711 19.65 9.10 -3.39
CA SER A 711 18.97 10.29 -2.84
C SER A 711 19.19 10.55 -1.35
N SER A 712 19.48 9.51 -0.55
CA SER A 712 19.66 9.61 0.91
C SER A 712 21.13 9.65 1.36
N GLY A 713 22.08 9.45 0.44
CA GLY A 713 23.52 9.47 0.74
C GLY A 713 24.30 8.32 0.09
N LEU A 714 25.43 7.97 0.71
CA LEU A 714 26.39 6.99 0.18
C LEU A 714 26.34 5.68 0.95
N TYR A 715 26.23 4.56 0.25
CA TYR A 715 26.05 3.24 0.83
C TYR A 715 27.28 2.35 0.61
N LEU A 716 27.80 1.79 1.70
CA LEU A 716 28.78 0.72 1.69
C LEU A 716 28.12 -0.62 1.98
N LEU A 717 28.22 -1.57 1.04
CA LEU A 717 27.50 -2.84 1.10
C LEU A 717 28.39 -3.98 1.61
N LEU A 718 27.94 -4.65 2.67
CA LEU A 718 28.49 -5.92 3.14
C LEU A 718 27.54 -7.06 2.74
N ASN A 719 28.02 -7.92 1.86
CA ASN A 719 27.21 -8.94 1.23
C ASN A 719 27.50 -10.31 1.85
N THR A 720 26.45 -11.05 2.15
CA THR A 720 26.52 -12.48 2.48
C THR A 720 25.69 -13.27 1.49
N LYS A 721 25.99 -14.56 1.35
CA LYS A 721 25.34 -15.42 0.35
C LYS A 721 23.86 -15.58 0.68
N GLY A 722 23.00 -15.36 -0.32
CA GLY A 722 21.60 -15.75 -0.27
C GLY A 722 21.43 -17.26 -0.35
N THR A 723 20.17 -17.71 -0.28
CA THR A 723 19.80 -19.13 -0.34
C THR A 723 20.20 -19.75 -1.68
N ASN A 724 20.06 -19.00 -2.77
CA ASN A 724 20.39 -19.42 -4.13
C ASN A 724 21.59 -18.65 -4.69
N PHE A 725 22.62 -18.36 -3.87
CA PHE A 725 23.77 -17.54 -4.31
C PHE A 725 24.44 -18.07 -5.60
N GLU A 726 24.59 -19.39 -5.71
CA GLU A 726 25.04 -19.99 -6.97
C GLU A 726 23.88 -19.93 -7.98
N LYS A 727 24.06 -19.11 -9.02
CA LYS A 727 23.06 -18.90 -10.08
C LYS A 727 22.55 -20.25 -10.60
N PRO A 728 21.25 -20.56 -10.46
CA PRO A 728 20.69 -21.83 -10.91
C PRO A 728 20.89 -22.05 -12.41
N SER A 729 21.30 -23.27 -12.79
CA SER A 729 21.54 -23.66 -14.17
C SER A 729 20.57 -24.75 -14.60
N ALA A 730 19.88 -24.50 -15.71
CA ALA A 730 18.99 -25.45 -16.39
C ALA A 730 19.74 -26.32 -17.41
N LYS A 731 21.07 -26.24 -17.48
CA LYS A 731 21.88 -27.03 -18.40
C LYS A 731 21.72 -28.52 -18.11
N PHE A 732 21.37 -29.29 -19.12
CA PHE A 732 21.12 -30.72 -18.97
C PHE A 732 21.43 -31.50 -20.24
N GLU A 733 22.10 -32.65 -20.08
CA GLU A 733 22.36 -33.60 -21.16
C GLU A 733 21.51 -34.85 -20.92
N MET A 734 20.73 -35.24 -21.94
CA MET A 734 19.85 -36.41 -21.86
C MET A 734 20.64 -37.69 -21.53
N THR A 735 20.09 -38.49 -20.63
CA THR A 735 20.61 -39.82 -20.32
C THR A 735 19.68 -40.89 -20.84
N TYR A 736 20.21 -42.06 -21.17
CA TYR A 736 19.46 -43.16 -21.77
C TYR A 736 19.59 -44.43 -20.92
N ASP A 737 18.53 -45.25 -20.92
CA ASP A 737 18.54 -46.57 -20.32
C ASP A 737 19.37 -47.57 -21.14
N ALA A 738 19.46 -48.82 -20.66
CA ALA A 738 20.20 -49.88 -21.33
C ALA A 738 19.59 -50.30 -22.69
N GLN A 739 18.35 -49.90 -22.96
CA GLN A 739 17.59 -50.15 -24.19
C GLN A 739 17.62 -48.94 -25.14
N ASN A 740 18.36 -47.88 -24.79
CA ASN A 740 18.46 -46.62 -25.53
C ASN A 740 17.16 -45.80 -25.57
N ASN A 741 16.31 -45.95 -24.57
CA ASN A 741 15.18 -45.03 -24.32
C ASN A 741 15.66 -43.85 -23.45
N PRO A 742 15.15 -42.63 -23.67
CA PRO A 742 15.49 -41.49 -22.84
C PRO A 742 14.95 -41.71 -21.41
N ASN A 743 15.76 -41.35 -20.41
CA ASN A 743 15.38 -41.45 -18.99
C ASN A 743 14.44 -40.33 -18.53
N TYR A 744 14.30 -39.27 -19.33
CA TYR A 744 13.47 -38.09 -19.05
C TYR A 744 12.71 -37.67 -20.31
N SER A 745 11.78 -36.73 -20.19
CA SER A 745 11.00 -36.25 -21.34
C SER A 745 11.89 -35.65 -22.45
N ILE A 746 11.58 -35.99 -23.71
CA ILE A 746 12.28 -35.46 -24.88
C ILE A 746 12.10 -33.93 -24.95
N GLY A 747 13.18 -33.19 -25.21
CA GLY A 747 13.18 -31.72 -25.23
C GLY A 747 13.68 -31.08 -23.92
N ILE A 748 13.95 -31.88 -22.88
CA ILE A 748 14.53 -31.38 -21.63
C ILE A 748 16.04 -31.09 -21.73
N ASP A 749 16.70 -31.60 -22.77
CA ASP A 749 18.11 -31.33 -23.03
C ASP A 749 18.33 -29.85 -23.38
N ASN A 750 19.32 -29.24 -22.73
CA ASN A 750 19.65 -27.83 -22.92
C ASN A 750 21.15 -27.64 -22.73
N PRO A 751 21.88 -27.13 -23.74
CA PRO A 751 23.32 -26.89 -23.63
C PRO A 751 23.66 -25.64 -22.80
N ASN A 752 22.69 -24.76 -22.53
CA ASN A 752 22.86 -23.46 -21.87
C ASN A 752 22.38 -23.50 -20.42
N ASP A 753 22.89 -22.58 -19.59
CA ASP A 753 22.49 -22.45 -18.20
C ASP A 753 21.12 -21.78 -18.01
N LYS A 754 20.72 -20.90 -18.94
CA LYS A 754 19.37 -20.31 -18.96
C LYS A 754 18.34 -21.37 -19.37
N PRO A 755 17.17 -21.46 -18.72
CA PRO A 755 16.08 -22.34 -19.16
C PRO A 755 15.74 -22.14 -20.64
N SER A 756 15.60 -23.24 -21.38
CA SER A 756 15.12 -23.19 -22.77
C SER A 756 13.59 -23.14 -22.82
N ILE A 757 13.04 -22.63 -23.92
CA ILE A 757 11.58 -22.61 -24.15
C ILE A 757 11.00 -24.03 -24.03
N GLU A 758 11.67 -25.05 -24.59
CA GLU A 758 11.25 -26.45 -24.51
C GLU A 758 11.19 -26.98 -23.07
N GLN A 759 12.16 -26.61 -22.22
CA GLN A 759 12.14 -26.96 -20.80
C GLN A 759 10.96 -26.31 -20.08
N LEU A 760 10.66 -25.04 -20.39
CA LEU A 760 9.51 -24.33 -19.82
C LEU A 760 8.18 -24.93 -20.26
N LYS A 761 8.05 -25.35 -21.53
CA LYS A 761 6.86 -26.06 -22.05
C LYS A 761 6.58 -27.35 -21.28
N LEU A 762 7.61 -28.19 -21.11
CA LEU A 762 7.50 -29.43 -20.33
C LEU A 762 7.13 -29.16 -18.87
N TYR A 763 7.70 -28.09 -18.28
CA TYR A 763 7.37 -27.68 -16.92
C TYR A 763 5.91 -27.21 -16.79
N SER A 764 5.43 -26.34 -17.69
CA SER A 764 4.04 -25.90 -17.72
C SER A 764 3.06 -27.07 -17.86
N GLU A 765 3.35 -28.02 -18.75
CA GLU A 765 2.53 -29.23 -18.94
C GLU A 765 2.51 -30.11 -17.68
N LYS A 766 3.67 -30.33 -17.06
CA LYS A 766 3.76 -31.04 -15.78
C LYS A 766 2.93 -30.35 -14.69
N ARG A 767 3.08 -29.03 -14.53
CA ARG A 767 2.35 -28.25 -13.52
C ARG A 767 0.85 -28.28 -13.76
N PHE A 768 0.40 -28.18 -15.01
CA PHE A 768 -1.01 -28.34 -15.35
C PHE A 768 -1.55 -29.69 -14.87
N TYR A 769 -0.87 -30.80 -15.18
CA TYR A 769 -1.30 -32.13 -14.74
C TYR A 769 -1.32 -32.29 -13.22
N GLU A 770 -0.31 -31.75 -12.52
CA GLU A 770 -0.28 -31.73 -11.05
C GLU A 770 -1.47 -30.97 -10.47
N VAL A 771 -1.88 -29.85 -11.08
CA VAL A 771 -3.01 -29.03 -10.64
C VAL A 771 -4.35 -29.76 -10.85
N VAL A 772 -4.56 -30.37 -12.01
CA VAL A 772 -5.89 -30.92 -12.36
C VAL A 772 -6.11 -32.38 -11.97
N TYR A 773 -5.04 -33.17 -11.86
CA TYR A 773 -5.11 -34.60 -11.54
C TYR A 773 -4.42 -34.97 -10.21
N GLY A 774 -3.60 -34.07 -9.64
CA GLY A 774 -2.81 -34.34 -8.44
C GLY A 774 -1.47 -35.02 -8.74
N THR A 775 -0.80 -35.48 -7.68
CA THR A 775 0.55 -36.07 -7.74
C THR A 775 0.58 -37.56 -7.38
N ASP A 776 -0.57 -38.21 -7.33
CA ASP A 776 -0.67 -39.63 -6.98
C ASP A 776 0.00 -40.53 -8.03
N SER A 777 0.66 -41.59 -7.59
CA SER A 777 1.41 -42.52 -8.47
C SER A 777 0.55 -43.25 -9.51
N THR A 778 -0.78 -43.17 -9.41
CA THR A 778 -1.73 -43.83 -10.32
C THR A 778 -2.32 -42.86 -11.34
N VAL A 779 -1.96 -41.57 -11.33
CA VAL A 779 -2.56 -40.53 -12.17
C VAL A 779 -2.45 -40.86 -13.66
N GLU A 780 -1.25 -41.25 -14.13
CA GLU A 780 -1.02 -41.59 -15.55
C GLU A 780 -1.90 -42.77 -16.01
N GLU A 781 -2.02 -43.83 -15.20
CA GLU A 781 -2.87 -44.99 -15.52
C GLU A 781 -4.36 -44.64 -15.43
N THR A 782 -4.75 -43.78 -14.48
CA THR A 782 -6.16 -43.43 -14.23
C THR A 782 -6.73 -42.57 -15.36
N TYR A 783 -5.93 -41.63 -15.88
CA TYR A 783 -6.37 -40.65 -16.86
C TYR A 783 -5.82 -40.89 -18.28
N ASP A 784 -5.01 -41.95 -18.48
CA ASP A 784 -4.35 -42.29 -19.75
C ASP A 784 -3.52 -41.11 -20.32
N ILE A 785 -2.74 -40.48 -19.43
CA ILE A 785 -1.86 -39.35 -19.73
C ILE A 785 -0.39 -39.70 -19.50
N VAL A 786 0.52 -38.89 -20.03
CA VAL A 786 1.96 -38.99 -19.79
C VAL A 786 2.44 -37.70 -19.16
N VAL A 787 2.80 -37.75 -17.88
CA VAL A 787 3.30 -36.58 -17.16
C VAL A 787 4.77 -36.36 -17.53
N PRO A 788 5.18 -35.14 -17.91
CA PRO A 788 6.58 -34.88 -18.23
C PRO A 788 7.52 -35.21 -17.06
N ASP A 789 8.50 -36.08 -17.31
CA ASP A 789 9.56 -36.40 -16.34
C ASP A 789 10.71 -35.41 -16.50
N ILE A 790 10.96 -34.64 -15.44
CA ILE A 790 11.93 -33.54 -15.40
C ILE A 790 12.94 -33.83 -14.28
N PRO A 791 14.26 -33.82 -14.56
CA PRO A 791 15.29 -33.99 -13.54
C PRO A 791 15.15 -32.95 -12.43
N THR A 792 15.36 -33.34 -11.18
CA THR A 792 15.24 -32.43 -10.02
C THR A 792 16.11 -31.17 -10.17
N SER A 793 17.33 -31.29 -10.70
CA SER A 793 18.22 -30.14 -10.91
C SER A 793 17.65 -29.13 -11.92
N VAL A 794 16.98 -29.61 -12.97
CA VAL A 794 16.35 -28.76 -13.98
C VAL A 794 15.07 -28.13 -13.42
N SER A 795 14.25 -28.89 -12.69
CA SER A 795 13.04 -28.37 -12.01
C SER A 795 13.40 -27.24 -11.05
N THR A 796 14.40 -27.43 -10.18
CA THR A 796 14.86 -26.40 -9.25
C THR A 796 15.39 -25.15 -9.97
N ALA A 797 16.06 -25.32 -11.11
CA ALA A 797 16.52 -24.18 -11.91
C ALA A 797 15.34 -23.41 -12.53
N ILE A 798 14.37 -24.10 -13.14
CA ILE A 798 13.15 -23.47 -13.69
C ILE A 798 12.36 -22.77 -12.59
N GLU A 799 12.20 -23.41 -11.43
CA GLU A 799 11.43 -22.88 -10.31
C GLU A 799 11.98 -21.56 -9.78
N ALA A 800 13.29 -21.35 -9.86
CA ALA A 800 13.95 -20.13 -9.43
C ALA A 800 13.60 -18.90 -10.32
N TYR A 801 13.25 -19.11 -11.59
CA TYR A 801 13.01 -18.03 -12.56
C TYR A 801 11.54 -17.94 -13.01
N PHE A 802 10.83 -19.06 -13.12
CA PHE A 802 9.57 -19.13 -13.86
C PHE A 802 8.34 -19.42 -13.00
N THR A 803 8.45 -20.06 -11.83
CA THR A 803 7.25 -20.50 -11.08
C THR A 803 6.30 -19.35 -10.75
N LYS A 804 6.82 -18.19 -10.35
CA LYS A 804 5.95 -17.03 -10.07
C LYS A 804 5.18 -16.56 -11.31
N LEU A 805 5.84 -16.51 -12.46
CA LEU A 805 5.25 -16.14 -13.75
C LEU A 805 4.26 -17.18 -14.25
N HIS A 806 4.58 -18.46 -14.07
CA HIS A 806 3.68 -19.55 -14.38
C HIS A 806 2.40 -19.47 -13.53
N ASP A 807 2.55 -19.34 -12.21
CA ASP A 807 1.44 -19.34 -11.28
C ASP A 807 0.55 -18.08 -11.43
N SER A 808 1.09 -16.94 -11.89
CA SER A 808 0.29 -15.74 -12.16
C SER A 808 -0.70 -15.93 -13.31
N MET A 809 -0.44 -16.84 -14.26
CA MET A 809 -1.41 -17.17 -15.32
C MET A 809 -2.61 -17.96 -14.82
N TYR A 810 -2.52 -18.66 -13.68
CA TYR A 810 -3.59 -19.52 -13.16
C TYR A 810 -4.59 -18.75 -12.26
N VAL A 811 -4.76 -17.45 -12.50
CA VAL A 811 -5.70 -16.57 -11.77
C VAL A 811 -6.95 -16.25 -12.59
N VAL A 812 -8.00 -15.76 -11.91
CA VAL A 812 -9.26 -15.37 -12.58
C VAL A 812 -9.06 -14.22 -13.58
N GLY A 813 -8.10 -13.31 -13.31
CA GLY A 813 -7.74 -12.25 -14.24
C GLY A 813 -7.30 -12.76 -15.61
N PHE A 814 -6.55 -13.87 -15.68
CA PHE A 814 -6.16 -14.45 -16.97
C PHE A 814 -7.34 -15.12 -17.69
N LEU A 815 -8.24 -15.76 -16.94
CA LEU A 815 -9.51 -16.26 -17.49
C LEU A 815 -10.35 -15.11 -18.10
N ASN A 816 -10.36 -13.94 -17.45
CA ASN A 816 -11.05 -12.76 -17.97
C ASN A 816 -10.45 -12.26 -19.30
N ILE A 817 -9.13 -12.32 -19.48
CA ILE A 817 -8.49 -12.00 -20.77
C ILE A 817 -9.02 -12.93 -21.87
N ILE A 818 -9.03 -14.24 -21.61
CA ILE A 818 -9.48 -15.27 -22.55
C ILE A 818 -10.95 -15.04 -22.97
N ILE A 819 -11.82 -14.77 -21.99
CA ILE A 819 -13.25 -14.54 -22.25
C ILE A 819 -13.45 -13.22 -22.98
N ALA A 820 -12.71 -12.17 -22.63
CA ALA A 820 -12.79 -10.89 -23.31
C ALA A 820 -12.46 -11.05 -24.80
N ASP A 821 -11.42 -11.82 -25.14
CA ASP A 821 -11.07 -12.14 -26.53
C ASP A 821 -12.17 -12.94 -27.26
N ASP A 822 -12.82 -13.89 -26.58
CA ASP A 822 -13.95 -14.64 -27.14
C ASP A 822 -15.19 -13.76 -27.40
N LEU A 823 -15.51 -12.86 -26.46
CA LEU A 823 -16.62 -11.90 -26.58
C LEU A 823 -16.46 -10.96 -27.78
N GLN A 824 -15.23 -10.69 -28.23
CA GLN A 824 -14.99 -9.90 -29.45
C GLN A 824 -15.56 -10.58 -30.70
N THR A 825 -15.65 -11.92 -30.71
CA THR A 825 -16.05 -12.71 -31.88
C THR A 825 -17.58 -12.83 -32.03
N GLY A 826 -18.34 -12.74 -30.93
CA GLY A 826 -19.80 -12.83 -30.94
C GLY A 826 -20.51 -11.50 -31.27
N ASN A 827 -21.81 -11.44 -30.98
CA ASN A 827 -22.66 -10.26 -31.22
C ASN A 827 -23.47 -9.87 -29.98
N PHE A 828 -23.47 -8.58 -29.64
CA PHE A 828 -24.34 -7.99 -28.63
C PHE A 828 -25.71 -7.69 -29.24
N VAL A 829 -26.56 -8.71 -29.29
CA VAL A 829 -27.90 -8.66 -29.93
C VAL A 829 -28.83 -7.67 -29.21
N ASN A 830 -28.63 -7.44 -27.90
CA ASN A 830 -29.35 -6.47 -27.08
C ASN A 830 -30.88 -6.52 -27.34
N GLN A 831 -31.49 -7.71 -27.19
CA GLN A 831 -32.90 -7.94 -27.57
C GLN A 831 -33.91 -7.07 -26.81
N ASN A 832 -33.49 -6.41 -25.73
CA ASN A 832 -34.24 -5.39 -25.03
C ASN A 832 -33.41 -4.11 -24.86
N ALA A 833 -33.38 -3.27 -25.91
CA ALA A 833 -32.69 -1.99 -25.91
C ALA A 833 -33.15 -0.97 -24.85
N ALA A 834 -34.22 -1.25 -24.09
CA ALA A 834 -34.59 -0.43 -22.94
C ALA A 834 -33.62 -0.60 -21.76
N TYR A 835 -32.97 -1.77 -21.62
CA TYR A 835 -32.04 -2.05 -20.53
C TYR A 835 -30.62 -1.57 -20.80
N CYS A 836 -30.19 -1.44 -22.06
CA CYS A 836 -28.83 -1.04 -22.41
C CYS A 836 -28.82 -0.18 -23.68
N ALA A 837 -28.23 1.00 -23.59
CA ALA A 837 -28.08 1.96 -24.68
C ALA A 837 -26.68 1.89 -25.35
N ILE A 838 -25.76 1.09 -24.82
CA ILE A 838 -24.41 0.92 -25.36
C ILE A 838 -24.50 0.15 -26.69
N SER A 839 -23.80 0.63 -27.71
CA SER A 839 -23.76 -0.05 -29.00
C SER A 839 -22.86 -1.29 -28.96
N ASP A 840 -23.07 -2.24 -29.88
CA ASP A 840 -22.19 -3.42 -30.01
C ASP A 840 -20.72 -3.03 -30.19
N ALA A 841 -20.45 -1.98 -30.99
CA ALA A 841 -19.09 -1.49 -31.22
C ALA A 841 -18.47 -0.88 -29.96
N ASP A 842 -19.23 -0.07 -29.20
CA ASP A 842 -18.73 0.56 -27.98
C ASP A 842 -18.52 -0.48 -26.87
N MET A 843 -19.41 -1.47 -26.77
CA MET A 843 -19.27 -2.59 -25.84
C MET A 843 -17.97 -3.37 -26.10
N LYS A 844 -17.70 -3.69 -27.37
CA LYS A 844 -16.47 -4.37 -27.77
C LYS A 844 -15.22 -3.54 -27.49
N ALA A 845 -15.26 -2.23 -27.74
CA ALA A 845 -14.16 -1.33 -27.43
C ALA A 845 -13.87 -1.27 -25.92
N GLN A 846 -14.91 -1.20 -25.08
CA GLN A 846 -14.75 -1.23 -23.62
C GLN A 846 -14.19 -2.57 -23.14
N ILE A 847 -14.66 -3.70 -23.67
CA ILE A 847 -14.14 -5.03 -23.33
C ILE A 847 -12.66 -5.15 -23.72
N ALA A 848 -12.24 -4.59 -24.86
CA ALA A 848 -10.83 -4.56 -25.24
C ALA A 848 -9.97 -3.76 -24.25
N ALA A 849 -10.47 -2.61 -23.76
CA ALA A 849 -9.77 -1.84 -22.73
C ALA A 849 -9.67 -2.61 -21.40
N ILE A 850 -10.74 -3.29 -20.98
CA ILE A 850 -10.75 -4.15 -19.79
C ILE A 850 -9.79 -5.33 -19.95
N ARG A 851 -9.67 -5.89 -21.16
CA ARG A 851 -8.74 -6.97 -21.49
C ARG A 851 -7.29 -6.52 -21.31
N GLU A 852 -6.92 -5.34 -21.82
CA GLU A 852 -5.58 -4.78 -21.63
C GLU A 852 -5.29 -4.49 -20.15
N LEU A 853 -6.28 -3.98 -19.41
CA LEU A 853 -6.17 -3.81 -17.97
C LEU A 853 -5.85 -5.13 -17.25
N TYR A 854 -6.64 -6.18 -17.48
CA TYR A 854 -6.37 -7.48 -16.86
C TYR A 854 -5.02 -8.05 -17.30
N PHE A 855 -4.63 -7.87 -18.56
CA PHE A 855 -3.32 -8.29 -19.05
C PHE A 855 -2.21 -7.59 -18.27
N SER A 856 -2.26 -6.26 -18.16
CA SER A 856 -1.32 -5.49 -17.35
C SER A 856 -1.31 -5.96 -15.90
N GLN A 857 -2.45 -6.24 -15.27
CA GLN A 857 -2.50 -6.66 -13.86
C GLN A 857 -2.00 -8.09 -13.61
N VAL A 858 -2.24 -9.02 -14.54
CA VAL A 858 -1.76 -10.41 -14.43
C VAL A 858 -0.25 -10.47 -14.54
N PHE A 859 0.32 -9.58 -15.36
CA PHE A 859 1.76 -9.54 -15.62
C PHE A 859 2.48 -8.36 -14.94
N SER A 860 1.81 -7.44 -14.23
CA SER A 860 2.43 -6.24 -13.65
C SER A 860 3.47 -6.53 -12.59
N ALA A 861 3.34 -7.62 -11.83
CA ALA A 861 4.40 -8.07 -10.91
C ALA A 861 5.65 -8.61 -11.65
N VAL A 862 5.63 -8.58 -12.99
CA VAL A 862 6.59 -9.21 -13.87
C VAL A 862 7.02 -8.31 -15.05
N ASP A 863 6.20 -7.34 -15.45
CA ASP A 863 6.33 -6.48 -16.64
C ASP A 863 6.87 -5.07 -16.33
N THR A 864 7.40 -4.80 -15.13
CA THR A 864 7.94 -3.49 -14.72
C THR A 864 9.33 -3.18 -15.31
N LEU A 865 9.57 -3.57 -16.56
CA LEU A 865 10.88 -3.51 -17.20
C LEU A 865 10.91 -2.79 -18.56
N ASP A 866 9.88 -2.02 -18.89
CA ASP A 866 9.87 -1.13 -20.05
C ASP A 866 9.82 0.35 -19.64
#